data_AF-A0A6J0CK03-F1
#
_entry.id   AF-A0A6J0CK03-F1
#
_cell.length_a   1.000
_cell.length_b   1.000
_cell.length_c   1.000
_cell.angle_alpha   90.00
_cell.angle_beta   90.00
_cell.angle_gamma   90.00
#
_symmetry.space_group_name_H-M   'P 1'
#
loop_
_entity.id
_entity.type
_entity.pdbx_description
1 polymer ?
#
loop_
_entity_poly.entity_id
_entity_poly.type
_entity_poly.pdbx_seq_one_letter_code
_entity_poly.pdbx_strand_id
1 'polypeptide(L)'
;MTSYSRDHSPQITGITSEEHQNERRENLDQTESLETEDLLQNFTQLLLLQKSCPRGWESLVRESWHECVAEERGHLIEIQDLFRSSPDTQKRPKLVVVEGVAGIGKSMLARKMKRAWEEGQLYRDHFQHVFYFSCRELAQCEKLSLAELIAKDQTAPRAPIRKILSHPEKLLFILDGIDEPAWVLEEQNPELCLHWSQPQPVHTLLGSLFGKSLLPGASLLLTARTIDLQKFIPSLEQPHWVEVLGFSESGRKEYIYKYFTKQREAITAYSLVDSNPVLSTLCLVPWVSWLVCTCLKQQMEQGRDLSLTSQTTTALCLKYLFQTLPDSALGTQLRRLCSLAAEGICKRRTLFREIDLQEQGLSEDVIDTFLEIGVLQKQPSSPRYSFAHLCLQEFFAAMSCILGNNEEQCGDMENYRIVETLVEVYGRQNLFEVPTIHFLFGLLSEQGVNAMGKILTTRLPLYTLWEMLDKARALPQYQHLYSLGLFHCFYETQNEEFLTQVMHNIQEKKACDPTDMTHPVFQTNVKHLVVQTDVELMVVTFCIKYSHHVKRLQLNWDGHRGPTLTAPRMVLSRWNPITDTSWQILFFTLEFTENLEELDLSGNPLNNYALWSLCRTLRCPGCHLRTLWLVNCGLTFRHCADLASVLRASSSLTELDLQLNDLGDHGVRLLCEELKNPACNLRILWLDQAPLSDQVMMELSALEAKTPQLLISSTWKPRVMDPTKNPDGEEIGDSPISYKQQRLQSEEGCSQFAPLEPFHPSSPDSPRDKSLESMGTEDDFWGPTGPVATEVVDNERNLYRVQFPVPGSYHCPNTGLRFVVTRAVTIEIGFCAWSQHLDETPFQHSHMVAGPLFDIKAEQGAVAAVHLPHFVALQEGQVDISWFHVAHFQEHGMVLETPARVEQHHTILENPSFSPMGVLLRMIPAVRHFIPVTSITLIYYYVSLKEVTFHLYLIPNDCTIRKAIDEEEMKFQFVRINKPPPLDSLYIGSRYTVSASKKLEIIPMELELCYRSPGESQLFSEIYVGHMNSGIKLQIKDKKHMSLIWEALLKPGDLRPVLPMIPAAHKESPASLHFLDQHREQLVARVTSVDPLLDKLHGVALSEEEYEVVRAEATNQDKMRKLFSLSRSWTRACKDQVYQALKETHPYLIMDLLEKSGRISVGS
;
A
#
# COMPACT_ATOMS: atom_id res chain seq x y z
N MET A 1 -20.59 -82.15 9.83
CA MET A 1 -21.74 -83.01 9.46
C MET A 1 -22.86 -82.10 9.00
N THR A 2 -23.27 -82.29 7.77
CA THR A 2 -24.49 -81.78 7.15
C THR A 2 -25.75 -82.14 7.94
N SER A 3 -26.86 -81.49 7.57
CA SER A 3 -28.25 -82.00 7.58
C SER A 3 -29.12 -81.56 8.77
N TYR A 4 -30.40 -81.23 8.63
CA TYR A 4 -31.30 -80.94 7.50
C TYR A 4 -32.67 -80.53 8.11
N SER A 5 -33.42 -79.71 7.36
CA SER A 5 -34.89 -79.77 7.15
C SER A 5 -35.92 -79.24 8.18
N ARG A 6 -36.68 -78.23 7.69
CA ARG A 6 -38.17 -78.05 7.58
C ARG A 6 -39.05 -78.36 8.82
N ASP A 7 -40.05 -77.56 9.20
CA ASP A 7 -41.18 -77.04 8.39
C ASP A 7 -42.01 -75.96 9.16
N HIS A 8 -42.76 -75.18 8.39
CA HIS A 8 -44.04 -74.48 8.67
C HIS A 8 -44.21 -73.34 9.73
N SER A 9 -44.70 -72.20 9.18
CA SER A 9 -45.28 -70.93 9.69
C SER A 9 -46.40 -71.04 10.77
N PRO A 10 -46.91 -69.96 11.45
CA PRO A 10 -46.95 -68.53 11.04
C PRO A 10 -46.89 -67.42 12.17
N GLN A 11 -46.96 -66.15 11.72
CA GLN A 11 -47.52 -64.93 12.37
C GLN A 11 -46.88 -64.28 13.63
N ILE A 12 -46.19 -63.16 13.35
CA ILE A 12 -46.32 -61.79 13.92
C ILE A 12 -46.92 -61.63 15.33
N THR A 13 -46.13 -61.07 16.24
CA THR A 13 -46.47 -59.87 17.05
C THR A 13 -45.18 -59.15 17.42
N GLY A 14 -45.16 -57.84 17.20
CA GLY A 14 -43.97 -57.01 17.32
C GLY A 14 -43.60 -56.61 18.74
N ILE A 15 -42.33 -56.26 18.90
CA ILE A 15 -41.85 -55.33 19.91
C ILE A 15 -40.95 -54.31 19.19
N THR A 16 -41.36 -53.06 19.38
CA THR A 16 -40.89 -51.73 19.01
C THR A 16 -39.46 -51.52 18.49
N SER A 17 -39.37 -50.78 17.38
CA SER A 17 -38.19 -50.29 16.65
C SER A 17 -37.46 -49.10 17.30
N GLU A 18 -37.80 -48.71 18.52
CA GLU A 18 -37.21 -47.54 19.19
C GLU A 18 -35.91 -47.85 19.94
N GLU A 19 -35.71 -49.08 20.43
CA GLU A 19 -34.50 -49.43 21.20
C GLU A 19 -33.25 -49.62 20.31
N HIS A 20 -33.41 -50.06 19.05
CA HIS A 20 -32.28 -50.19 18.11
C HIS A 20 -31.90 -48.88 17.38
N GLN A 21 -32.76 -47.85 17.40
CA GLN A 21 -32.39 -46.53 16.87
C GLN A 21 -31.63 -45.68 17.90
N ASN A 22 -31.89 -45.86 19.21
CA ASN A 22 -31.12 -45.17 20.25
C ASN A 22 -29.70 -45.73 20.40
N GLU A 23 -29.49 -47.06 20.33
CA GLU A 23 -28.14 -47.63 20.37
C GLU A 23 -27.28 -47.30 19.12
N ARG A 24 -27.90 -47.03 17.96
CA ARG A 24 -27.16 -46.54 16.78
C ARG A 24 -26.88 -45.04 16.84
N ARG A 25 -27.79 -44.21 17.37
CA ARG A 25 -27.55 -42.77 17.55
C ARG A 25 -26.49 -42.48 18.61
N GLU A 26 -26.48 -43.23 19.73
CA GLU A 26 -25.47 -43.06 20.78
C GLU A 26 -24.07 -43.54 20.34
N ASN A 27 -23.97 -44.53 19.45
CA ASN A 27 -22.69 -44.97 18.90
C ASN A 27 -22.14 -43.99 17.85
N LEU A 28 -23.00 -43.34 17.04
CA LEU A 28 -22.58 -42.33 16.04
C LEU A 28 -22.03 -41.05 16.69
N ASP A 29 -22.68 -40.54 17.74
CA ASP A 29 -22.23 -39.35 18.48
C ASP A 29 -20.89 -39.58 19.23
N GLN A 30 -20.60 -40.82 19.64
CA GLN A 30 -19.31 -41.17 20.26
C GLN A 30 -18.18 -41.27 19.22
N THR A 31 -18.42 -41.83 18.03
CA THR A 31 -17.39 -41.94 16.96
C THR A 31 -16.91 -40.58 16.43
N GLU A 32 -17.78 -39.58 16.25
CA GLU A 32 -17.37 -38.26 15.69
C GLU A 32 -16.66 -37.36 16.71
N SER A 33 -16.98 -37.49 18.01
CA SER A 33 -16.22 -36.83 19.08
C SER A 33 -14.78 -37.37 19.17
N LEU A 34 -14.61 -38.67 18.93
CA LEU A 34 -13.31 -39.34 18.78
C LEU A 34 -12.56 -38.87 17.53
N GLU A 35 -13.22 -38.68 16.37
CA GLU A 35 -12.57 -38.19 15.14
C GLU A 35 -12.03 -36.75 15.29
N THR A 36 -12.72 -35.89 16.03
CA THR A 36 -12.25 -34.51 16.27
C THR A 36 -11.06 -34.47 17.25
N GLU A 37 -11.05 -35.36 18.24
CA GLU A 37 -9.89 -35.56 19.12
C GLU A 37 -8.67 -36.14 18.37
N ASP A 38 -8.90 -37.05 17.42
CA ASP A 38 -7.89 -37.71 16.59
C ASP A 38 -7.27 -36.74 15.55
N LEU A 39 -8.08 -35.86 14.94
CA LEU A 39 -7.62 -34.80 14.04
C LEU A 39 -6.67 -33.80 14.71
N LEU A 40 -6.85 -33.53 16.01
CA LEU A 40 -5.99 -32.63 16.78
C LEU A 40 -4.74 -33.32 17.35
N GLN A 41 -4.76 -34.66 17.56
CA GLN A 41 -3.55 -35.45 17.85
C GLN A 41 -2.60 -35.48 16.63
N ASN A 42 -3.17 -35.38 15.42
CA ASN A 42 -2.43 -35.41 14.17
C ASN A 42 -2.05 -34.02 13.60
N PHE A 43 -2.05 -32.97 14.42
CA PHE A 43 -1.63 -31.64 13.98
C PHE A 43 -0.18 -31.65 13.49
N THR A 44 0.04 -31.03 12.33
CA THR A 44 1.36 -30.79 11.74
C THR A 44 1.64 -29.28 11.76
N GLN A 45 2.86 -28.90 12.14
CA GLN A 45 3.24 -27.50 12.28
C GLN A 45 3.12 -26.73 10.96
N LEU A 46 2.52 -25.54 11.04
CA LEU A 46 2.37 -24.60 9.94
C LEU A 46 3.45 -23.53 10.00
N LEU A 47 3.87 -23.03 8.84
CA LEU A 47 4.73 -21.88 8.69
C LEU A 47 3.92 -20.60 8.90
N LEU A 48 4.37 -19.75 9.82
CA LEU A 48 3.74 -18.48 10.18
C LEU A 48 4.70 -17.34 9.88
N LEU A 49 4.24 -16.35 9.13
CA LEU A 49 5.02 -15.17 8.74
C LEU A 49 4.42 -13.94 9.41
N GLN A 50 5.17 -13.33 10.33
CA GLN A 50 4.80 -12.06 10.95
C GLN A 50 5.10 -10.90 9.99
N LYS A 51 4.17 -9.95 9.86
CA LYS A 51 4.29 -8.79 8.97
C LYS A 51 4.00 -7.48 9.69
N SER A 52 4.42 -6.36 9.09
CA SER A 52 4.09 -5.00 9.53
C SER A 52 2.70 -4.55 9.08
N CYS A 53 2.22 -5.04 7.92
CA CYS A 53 0.91 -4.71 7.36
C CYS A 53 0.22 -5.95 6.74
N PRO A 54 -1.11 -5.93 6.54
CA PRO A 54 -1.82 -7.02 5.87
C PRO A 54 -1.45 -7.08 4.38
N ARG A 55 -1.63 -8.27 3.79
CA ARG A 55 -1.36 -8.48 2.36
C ARG A 55 -2.28 -7.63 1.47
N GLY A 56 -1.74 -7.10 0.38
CA GLY A 56 -2.45 -6.25 -0.59
C GLY A 56 -2.42 -4.76 -0.23
N TRP A 57 -2.01 -4.39 0.98
CA TRP A 57 -1.75 -3.00 1.37
C TRP A 57 -0.31 -2.56 1.05
N GLU A 58 0.55 -3.53 0.69
CA GLU A 58 1.95 -3.26 0.35
C GLU A 58 2.09 -2.40 -0.92
N SER A 59 1.06 -2.36 -1.79
CA SER A 59 1.02 -1.52 -3.01
C SER A 59 0.61 -0.07 -2.75
N LEU A 60 -0.31 0.18 -1.80
CA LEU A 60 -0.76 1.51 -1.40
C LEU A 60 0.31 2.26 -0.60
N VAL A 61 1.13 1.53 0.16
CA VAL A 61 2.30 2.06 0.86
C VAL A 61 3.48 2.31 -0.11
N ARG A 62 3.48 1.64 -1.27
CA ARG A 62 4.63 1.59 -2.21
C ARG A 62 4.81 2.81 -3.11
N GLU A 63 3.81 3.69 -3.23
CA GLU A 63 3.94 4.89 -4.06
C GLU A 63 4.81 6.00 -3.43
N SER A 64 5.38 5.75 -2.23
CA SER A 64 6.15 6.75 -1.46
C SER A 64 7.60 6.40 -1.11
N TRP A 65 8.22 5.33 -1.64
CA TRP A 65 9.55 4.91 -1.14
C TRP A 65 10.73 5.26 -2.07
N HIS A 66 11.50 6.27 -1.65
CA HIS A 66 12.95 6.25 -1.75
C HIS A 66 13.53 5.67 -0.44
N GLU A 67 14.34 4.62 -0.58
CA GLU A 67 15.11 3.93 0.48
C GLU A 67 14.28 3.26 1.61
N CYS A 68 13.80 2.03 1.38
CA CYS A 68 13.33 1.15 2.47
C CYS A 68 14.50 0.74 3.39
N VAL A 69 14.33 0.99 4.68
CA VAL A 69 15.12 0.41 5.78
C VAL A 69 14.84 -1.10 5.85
N ALA A 70 15.84 -1.89 6.24
CA ALA A 70 15.77 -3.35 6.35
C ALA A 70 14.73 -3.87 7.39
N GLU A 71 14.11 -3.00 8.17
CA GLU A 71 13.21 -3.31 9.29
C GLU A 71 11.77 -3.69 8.87
N GLU A 72 11.39 -3.55 7.60
CA GLU A 72 10.06 -3.93 7.09
C GLU A 72 9.94 -5.38 6.58
N ARG A 73 11.00 -6.20 6.68
CA ARG A 73 10.96 -7.61 6.26
C ARG A 73 10.22 -8.44 7.29
N GLY A 74 9.10 -9.04 6.90
CA GLY A 74 8.41 -10.03 7.73
C GLY A 74 9.34 -11.20 8.11
N HIS A 75 9.15 -11.79 9.29
CA HIS A 75 9.98 -12.90 9.78
C HIS A 75 9.13 -14.10 10.19
N LEU A 76 9.71 -15.29 10.07
CA LEU A 76 9.03 -16.53 10.47
C LEU A 76 8.97 -16.62 11.99
N ILE A 77 7.79 -16.98 12.51
CA ILE A 77 7.52 -17.12 13.93
C ILE A 77 6.92 -18.50 14.24
N GLU A 78 7.00 -18.91 15.49
CA GLU A 78 6.31 -20.12 15.96
C GLU A 78 4.97 -19.79 16.64
N ILE A 79 4.14 -20.82 16.85
CA ILE A 79 2.82 -20.66 17.50
C ILE A 79 2.94 -20.02 18.89
N GLN A 80 4.05 -20.22 19.59
CA GLN A 80 4.36 -19.65 20.91
C GLN A 80 4.71 -18.17 20.89
N ASP A 81 5.07 -17.62 19.72
CA ASP A 81 5.51 -16.24 19.55
C ASP A 81 4.38 -15.27 19.20
N LEU A 82 3.18 -15.77 18.87
CA LEU A 82 2.02 -14.96 18.45
C LEU A 82 1.69 -13.82 19.43
N PHE A 83 1.92 -14.04 20.72
CA PHE A 83 1.70 -13.04 21.77
C PHE A 83 2.97 -12.61 22.50
N ARG A 84 4.13 -12.78 21.86
CA ARG A 84 5.42 -12.30 22.38
C ARG A 84 5.48 -10.78 22.23
N SER A 85 6.15 -10.11 23.17
CA SER A 85 6.31 -8.65 23.10
C SER A 85 7.33 -8.29 22.02
N SER A 86 7.05 -7.28 21.20
CA SER A 86 8.03 -6.78 20.23
C SER A 86 9.25 -6.22 20.98
N PRO A 87 10.49 -6.41 20.47
CA PRO A 87 11.70 -5.83 21.05
C PRO A 87 11.60 -4.31 21.25
N ASP A 88 10.88 -3.62 20.36
CA ASP A 88 10.85 -2.16 20.29
C ASP A 88 9.85 -1.50 21.24
N THR A 89 8.74 -2.17 21.56
CA THR A 89 7.63 -1.55 22.33
C THR A 89 7.48 -2.09 23.74
N GLN A 90 8.10 -3.24 24.08
CA GLN A 90 7.94 -3.97 25.35
C GLN A 90 6.47 -4.25 25.76
N LYS A 91 5.49 -3.95 24.89
CA LYS A 91 4.07 -4.15 25.12
C LYS A 91 3.60 -5.37 24.35
N ARG A 92 2.75 -6.15 25.00
CA ARG A 92 2.17 -7.37 24.45
C ARG A 92 1.06 -7.04 23.43
N PRO A 93 1.00 -7.72 22.27
CA PRO A 93 -0.10 -7.50 21.33
C PRO A 93 -1.42 -7.94 21.97
N LYS A 94 -2.42 -7.05 21.97
CA LYS A 94 -3.79 -7.35 22.42
C LYS A 94 -4.68 -7.87 21.30
N LEU A 95 -4.23 -7.76 20.06
CA LEU A 95 -4.95 -8.21 18.88
C LEU A 95 -3.94 -8.89 17.94
N VAL A 96 -4.19 -10.16 17.66
CA VAL A 96 -3.45 -10.96 16.68
C VAL A 96 -4.41 -11.30 15.55
N VAL A 97 -4.04 -10.99 14.32
CA VAL A 97 -4.82 -11.33 13.13
C VAL A 97 -4.05 -12.35 12.31
N VAL A 98 -4.62 -13.55 12.22
CA VAL A 98 -4.11 -14.68 11.47
C VAL A 98 -4.81 -14.72 10.11
N GLU A 99 -4.08 -14.36 9.06
CA GLU A 99 -4.57 -14.31 7.68
C GLU A 99 -4.04 -15.47 6.82
N GLY A 100 -4.65 -15.66 5.64
CA GLY A 100 -4.20 -16.63 4.65
C GLY A 100 -5.33 -17.11 3.75
N VAL A 101 -4.98 -17.85 2.69
CA VAL A 101 -5.95 -18.40 1.71
C VAL A 101 -6.85 -19.49 2.31
N ALA A 102 -7.92 -19.83 1.62
CA ALA A 102 -8.82 -20.91 2.03
C ALA A 102 -8.05 -22.26 2.10
N GLY A 103 -8.30 -23.07 3.13
CA GLY A 103 -7.66 -24.38 3.29
C GLY A 103 -6.20 -24.39 3.75
N ILE A 104 -5.61 -23.24 4.05
CA ILE A 104 -4.21 -23.15 4.47
C ILE A 104 -3.97 -23.60 5.94
N GLY A 105 -5.02 -23.87 6.71
CA GLY A 105 -4.93 -24.41 8.08
C GLY A 105 -5.19 -23.42 9.22
N LYS A 106 -5.72 -22.21 8.95
CA LYS A 106 -6.00 -21.19 9.99
C LYS A 106 -6.87 -21.70 11.15
N SER A 107 -7.99 -22.37 10.85
CA SER A 107 -8.89 -22.92 11.87
C SER A 107 -8.25 -24.07 12.66
N MET A 108 -7.40 -24.88 12.01
CA MET A 108 -6.63 -25.92 12.69
C MET A 108 -5.59 -25.32 13.65
N LEU A 109 -4.94 -24.22 13.26
CA LEU A 109 -4.05 -23.47 14.13
C LEU A 109 -4.79 -22.93 15.37
N ALA A 110 -5.96 -22.31 15.17
CA ALA A 110 -6.78 -21.78 16.25
C ALA A 110 -7.20 -22.87 17.26
N ARG A 111 -7.67 -24.02 16.76
CA ARG A 111 -8.03 -25.17 17.62
C ARG A 111 -6.82 -25.79 18.32
N LYS A 112 -5.68 -25.92 17.63
CA LYS A 112 -4.43 -26.41 18.23
C LYS A 112 -3.97 -25.49 19.36
N MET A 113 -4.11 -24.17 19.21
CA MET A 113 -3.76 -23.21 20.24
C MET A 113 -4.64 -23.37 21.48
N LYS A 114 -5.96 -23.49 21.30
CA LYS A 114 -6.91 -23.77 22.39
C LYS A 114 -6.56 -25.05 23.15
N ARG A 115 -6.34 -26.16 22.42
CA ARG A 115 -5.96 -27.46 23.00
C ARG A 115 -4.62 -27.41 23.74
N ALA A 116 -3.59 -26.82 23.14
CA ALA A 116 -2.27 -26.70 23.76
C ALA A 116 -2.31 -25.87 25.05
N TRP A 117 -3.19 -24.87 25.11
CA TRP A 117 -3.45 -24.15 26.36
C TRP A 117 -4.15 -25.05 27.40
N GLU A 118 -5.16 -25.83 27.02
CA GLU A 118 -5.84 -26.79 27.91
C GLU A 118 -4.89 -27.85 28.47
N GLU A 119 -3.98 -28.36 27.65
CA GLU A 119 -2.93 -29.31 28.05
C GLU A 119 -1.80 -28.66 28.87
N GLY A 120 -1.81 -27.32 28.99
CA GLY A 120 -0.83 -26.58 29.78
C GLY A 120 0.51 -26.33 29.08
N GLN A 121 0.59 -26.57 27.78
CA GLN A 121 1.80 -26.45 26.97
C GLN A 121 2.05 -25.02 26.50
N LEU A 122 1.00 -24.25 26.21
CA LEU A 122 1.11 -22.88 25.69
C LEU A 122 0.33 -21.87 26.53
N TYR A 123 0.92 -20.69 26.74
CA TYR A 123 0.27 -19.49 27.26
C TYR A 123 -0.38 -19.58 28.67
N ARG A 124 -0.04 -20.57 29.49
CA ARG A 124 -0.58 -20.71 30.86
C ARG A 124 -0.14 -19.60 31.82
N ASP A 125 1.08 -19.13 31.64
CA ASP A 125 1.65 -17.96 32.31
C ASP A 125 0.95 -16.65 31.92
N HIS A 126 0.40 -16.63 30.70
CA HIS A 126 -0.16 -15.45 30.08
C HIS A 126 -1.68 -15.31 30.27
N PHE A 127 -2.44 -16.39 30.08
CA PHE A 127 -3.91 -16.38 30.08
C PHE A 127 -4.48 -17.40 31.07
N GLN A 128 -5.39 -16.94 31.93
CA GLN A 128 -6.13 -17.79 32.87
C GLN A 128 -7.32 -18.47 32.21
N HIS A 129 -7.89 -17.86 31.17
CA HIS A 129 -9.00 -18.42 30.40
C HIS A 129 -8.82 -18.10 28.91
N VAL A 130 -8.99 -19.13 28.07
CA VAL A 130 -9.00 -19.02 26.62
C VAL A 130 -10.32 -19.58 26.12
N PHE A 131 -11.08 -18.75 25.40
CA PHE A 131 -12.36 -19.11 24.81
C PHE A 131 -12.23 -19.23 23.30
N TYR A 132 -12.79 -20.29 22.73
CA TYR A 132 -12.80 -20.52 21.29
C TYR A 132 -14.22 -20.45 20.74
N PHE A 133 -14.43 -19.66 19.68
CA PHE A 133 -15.71 -19.53 19.02
C PHE A 133 -15.59 -19.61 17.51
N SER A 134 -16.47 -20.41 16.91
CA SER A 134 -16.65 -20.47 15.47
C SER A 134 -17.60 -19.36 15.02
N CYS A 135 -17.12 -18.40 14.23
CA CYS A 135 -17.92 -17.25 13.79
C CYS A 135 -19.13 -17.68 12.95
N ARG A 136 -19.00 -18.75 12.15
CA ARG A 136 -20.13 -19.36 11.41
C ARG A 136 -21.25 -19.90 12.31
N GLU A 137 -20.90 -20.44 13.49
CA GLU A 137 -21.90 -20.89 14.47
C GLU A 137 -22.52 -19.72 15.23
N LEU A 138 -21.70 -18.71 15.56
CA LEU A 138 -22.18 -17.48 16.21
C LEU A 138 -23.19 -16.74 15.33
N ALA A 139 -23.00 -16.73 14.01
CA ALA A 139 -23.93 -16.14 13.04
C ALA A 139 -25.34 -16.72 13.08
N GLN A 140 -25.53 -17.91 13.65
CA GLN A 140 -26.84 -18.54 13.80
C GLN A 140 -27.61 -18.03 15.03
N CYS A 141 -26.98 -17.24 15.89
CA CYS A 141 -27.62 -16.72 17.09
C CYS A 141 -28.11 -15.30 16.82
N GLU A 142 -29.41 -15.04 17.02
CA GLU A 142 -29.96 -13.70 16.82
C GLU A 142 -29.46 -12.71 17.89
N LYS A 143 -29.51 -13.12 19.17
CA LYS A 143 -29.04 -12.33 20.30
C LYS A 143 -28.28 -13.20 21.29
N LEU A 144 -27.19 -12.67 21.83
CA LEU A 144 -26.35 -13.28 22.86
C LEU A 144 -25.82 -12.19 23.81
N SER A 145 -25.72 -12.51 25.10
CA SER A 145 -24.93 -11.74 26.06
C SER A 145 -23.50 -12.29 26.14
N LEU A 146 -22.55 -11.52 26.69
CA LEU A 146 -21.18 -12.00 26.91
C LEU A 146 -21.15 -13.20 27.87
N ALA A 147 -22.04 -13.21 28.86
CA ALA A 147 -22.18 -14.34 29.79
C ALA A 147 -22.60 -15.62 29.07
N GLU A 148 -23.59 -15.54 28.19
CA GLU A 148 -24.07 -16.67 27.38
C GLU A 148 -23.03 -17.10 26.34
N LEU A 149 -22.28 -16.15 25.76
CA LEU A 149 -21.16 -16.45 24.87
C LEU A 149 -20.09 -17.27 25.59
N ILE A 150 -19.64 -16.83 26.77
CA ILE A 150 -18.65 -17.56 27.58
C ILE A 150 -19.19 -18.93 28.01
N ALA A 151 -20.48 -19.03 28.34
CA ALA A 151 -21.11 -20.29 28.71
C ALA A 151 -21.28 -21.28 27.55
N LYS A 152 -21.23 -20.81 26.29
CA LYS A 152 -21.30 -21.68 25.10
C LYS A 152 -20.04 -22.51 24.86
N ASP A 153 -18.87 -22.06 25.34
CA ASP A 153 -17.67 -22.90 25.32
C ASP A 153 -17.86 -24.03 26.35
N GLN A 154 -17.99 -25.28 25.87
CA GLN A 154 -18.34 -26.46 26.67
C GLN A 154 -17.31 -26.81 27.76
N THR A 155 -16.16 -26.12 27.77
CA THR A 155 -15.14 -26.16 28.84
C THR A 155 -15.35 -25.08 29.91
N ALA A 156 -16.59 -24.58 30.06
CA ALA A 156 -16.95 -23.49 30.94
C ALA A 156 -16.31 -23.60 32.34
N PRO A 157 -15.69 -22.53 32.86
CA PRO A 157 -15.03 -22.59 34.16
C PRO A 157 -16.05 -22.87 35.28
N ARG A 158 -15.69 -23.72 36.25
CA ARG A 158 -16.46 -23.88 37.51
C ARG A 158 -16.59 -22.57 38.31
N ALA A 159 -15.88 -21.52 37.91
CA ALA A 159 -15.84 -20.22 38.57
C ALA A 159 -16.99 -19.31 38.10
N PRO A 160 -17.59 -18.50 38.99
CA PRO A 160 -18.60 -17.51 38.62
C PRO A 160 -18.10 -16.53 37.56
N ILE A 161 -18.94 -16.20 36.56
CA ILE A 161 -18.61 -15.28 35.44
C ILE A 161 -18.03 -13.95 35.94
N ARG A 162 -18.55 -13.39 37.04
CA ARG A 162 -18.01 -12.15 37.64
C ARG A 162 -16.53 -12.25 38.04
N LYS A 163 -16.05 -13.44 38.46
CA LYS A 163 -14.63 -13.66 38.78
C LYS A 163 -13.79 -13.75 37.52
N ILE A 164 -14.29 -14.41 36.47
CA ILE A 164 -13.61 -14.50 35.17
C ILE A 164 -13.40 -13.09 34.59
N LEU A 165 -14.46 -12.28 34.58
CA LEU A 165 -14.43 -10.93 34.02
C LEU A 165 -13.67 -9.90 34.87
N SER A 166 -13.26 -10.24 36.10
CA SER A 166 -12.53 -9.33 36.99
C SER A 166 -11.08 -9.06 36.58
N HIS A 167 -10.50 -9.93 35.73
CA HIS A 167 -9.13 -9.83 35.23
C HIS A 167 -9.12 -9.93 33.69
N PRO A 168 -9.65 -8.92 32.98
CA PRO A 168 -9.80 -8.98 31.52
C PRO A 168 -8.48 -9.22 30.78
N GLU A 169 -7.35 -8.73 31.30
CA GLU A 169 -6.00 -8.92 30.75
C GLU A 169 -5.50 -10.37 30.75
N LYS A 170 -6.18 -11.26 31.49
CA LYS A 170 -5.90 -12.70 31.53
C LYS A 170 -6.86 -13.52 30.65
N LEU A 171 -7.71 -12.86 29.87
CA LEU A 171 -8.67 -13.48 28.96
C LEU A 171 -8.18 -13.40 27.51
N LEU A 172 -8.34 -14.51 26.78
CA LEU A 172 -8.14 -14.57 25.34
C LEU A 172 -9.41 -15.09 24.67
N PHE A 173 -9.89 -14.38 23.65
CA PHE A 173 -10.97 -14.83 22.77
C PHE A 173 -10.40 -15.16 21.40
N ILE A 174 -10.60 -16.39 20.97
CA ILE A 174 -10.25 -16.88 19.63
C ILE A 174 -11.54 -16.88 18.80
N LEU A 175 -11.57 -16.04 17.78
CA LEU A 175 -12.69 -15.93 16.84
C LEU A 175 -12.25 -16.51 15.50
N ASP A 176 -12.78 -17.68 15.18
CA ASP A 176 -12.38 -18.46 14.00
C ASP A 176 -13.33 -18.24 12.83
N GLY A 177 -12.82 -17.70 11.72
CA GLY A 177 -13.52 -17.50 10.45
C GLY A 177 -14.38 -16.24 10.44
N ILE A 178 -13.83 -15.08 10.84
CA ILE A 178 -14.61 -13.83 10.93
C ILE A 178 -15.16 -13.38 9.57
N ASP A 179 -14.52 -13.81 8.48
CA ASP A 179 -14.92 -13.55 7.10
C ASP A 179 -16.07 -14.42 6.59
N GLU A 180 -16.38 -15.54 7.26
CA GLU A 180 -17.41 -16.48 6.77
C GLU A 180 -18.81 -15.88 6.76
N PRO A 181 -19.29 -15.18 7.81
CA PRO A 181 -20.63 -14.61 7.83
C PRO A 181 -20.68 -13.20 7.20
N ALA A 182 -21.82 -12.83 6.62
CA ALA A 182 -22.10 -11.48 6.13
C ALA A 182 -22.39 -10.49 7.27
N TRP A 183 -21.41 -10.24 8.14
CA TRP A 183 -21.55 -9.23 9.18
C TRP A 183 -21.51 -7.82 8.58
N VAL A 184 -22.40 -6.94 9.04
CA VAL A 184 -22.20 -5.49 8.94
C VAL A 184 -21.72 -5.04 10.32
N LEU A 185 -20.41 -5.04 10.52
CA LEU A 185 -19.80 -4.47 11.72
C LEU A 185 -19.76 -2.95 11.50
N GLU A 186 -20.88 -2.26 11.73
CA GLU A 186 -20.92 -0.80 11.63
C GLU A 186 -19.96 -0.21 12.66
N GLU A 187 -18.88 0.46 12.20
CA GLU A 187 -17.86 1.08 13.06
C GLU A 187 -18.43 2.19 13.98
N GLN A 188 -19.70 2.58 13.81
CA GLN A 188 -20.27 3.78 14.41
C GLN A 188 -21.71 3.59 14.91
N ASN A 189 -22.03 2.46 15.55
CA ASN A 189 -23.29 2.37 16.29
C ASN A 189 -23.12 2.92 17.72
N PRO A 190 -23.84 4.00 18.11
CA PRO A 190 -23.84 4.52 19.48
C PRO A 190 -24.50 3.58 20.51
N GLU A 191 -25.03 2.43 20.08
CA GLU A 191 -25.63 1.38 20.93
C GLU A 191 -24.65 0.25 21.28
N LEU A 192 -23.36 0.55 21.49
CA LEU A 192 -22.38 -0.45 21.95
C LEU A 192 -22.84 -1.13 23.24
N CYS A 193 -22.51 -2.42 23.39
CA CYS A 193 -22.94 -3.22 24.54
C CYS A 193 -22.37 -2.66 25.85
N LEU A 194 -23.20 -1.98 26.65
CA LEU A 194 -22.79 -1.33 27.90
C LEU A 194 -22.57 -2.30 29.07
N HIS A 195 -23.11 -3.53 29.01
CA HIS A 195 -23.02 -4.48 30.11
C HIS A 195 -22.97 -5.96 29.66
N TRP A 196 -22.06 -6.74 30.24
CA TRP A 196 -21.77 -8.14 29.89
C TRP A 196 -22.94 -9.13 30.04
N SER A 197 -23.97 -8.77 30.80
CA SER A 197 -25.15 -9.61 31.05
C SER A 197 -26.33 -9.30 30.13
N GLN A 198 -26.25 -8.27 29.30
CA GLN A 198 -27.35 -7.86 28.42
C GLN A 198 -27.28 -8.62 27.08
N PRO A 199 -28.35 -9.32 26.66
CA PRO A 199 -28.40 -9.93 25.34
C PRO A 199 -28.46 -8.87 24.24
N GLN A 200 -27.57 -8.97 23.25
CA GLN A 200 -27.44 -8.05 22.13
C GLN A 200 -27.31 -8.84 20.82
N PRO A 201 -27.59 -8.21 19.65
CA PRO A 201 -27.26 -8.82 18.38
C PRO A 201 -25.78 -9.21 18.33
N VAL A 202 -25.47 -10.38 17.77
CA VAL A 202 -24.13 -10.96 17.84
C VAL A 202 -23.07 -10.06 17.18
N HIS A 203 -23.40 -9.44 16.05
CA HIS A 203 -22.50 -8.50 15.39
C HIS A 203 -22.19 -7.28 16.27
N THR A 204 -23.17 -6.75 17.02
CA THR A 204 -22.95 -5.66 17.99
C THR A 204 -22.07 -6.10 19.16
N LEU A 205 -22.27 -7.33 19.67
CA LEU A 205 -21.45 -7.90 20.74
C LEU A 205 -19.99 -8.08 20.30
N LEU A 206 -19.77 -8.67 19.13
CA LEU A 206 -18.44 -8.85 18.54
C LEU A 206 -17.80 -7.49 18.22
N GLY A 207 -18.55 -6.55 17.63
CA GLY A 207 -18.12 -5.17 17.40
C GLY A 207 -17.66 -4.48 18.69
N SER A 208 -18.38 -4.70 19.80
CA SER A 208 -18.01 -4.15 21.12
C SER A 208 -16.74 -4.77 21.70
N LEU A 209 -16.49 -6.08 21.45
CA LEU A 209 -15.23 -6.74 21.81
C LEU A 209 -14.07 -6.24 20.93
N PHE A 210 -14.29 -6.05 19.63
CA PHE A 210 -13.30 -5.54 18.69
C PHE A 210 -12.89 -4.10 19.00
N GLY A 211 -13.87 -3.20 19.14
CA GLY A 211 -13.67 -1.80 19.51
C GLY A 211 -13.26 -1.59 20.96
N LYS A 212 -12.95 -2.67 21.70
CA LYS A 212 -12.49 -2.66 23.11
C LYS A 212 -13.44 -1.94 24.09
N SER A 213 -14.66 -1.60 23.69
CA SER A 213 -15.67 -1.03 24.59
C SER A 213 -16.15 -2.06 25.62
N LEU A 214 -16.13 -3.35 25.25
CA LEU A 214 -16.35 -4.48 26.13
C LEU A 214 -15.02 -5.22 26.37
N LEU A 215 -14.59 -5.32 27.64
CA LEU A 215 -13.33 -5.95 28.05
C LEU A 215 -12.05 -5.37 27.39
N PRO A 216 -11.70 -4.09 27.62
CA PRO A 216 -10.52 -3.43 26.99
C PRO A 216 -9.16 -4.09 27.32
N GLY A 217 -9.10 -4.86 28.41
CA GLY A 217 -7.92 -5.63 28.79
C GLY A 217 -7.74 -6.92 27.99
N ALA A 218 -8.80 -7.48 27.40
CA ALA A 218 -8.77 -8.81 26.81
C ALA A 218 -7.99 -8.88 25.50
N SER A 219 -7.30 -10.01 25.31
CA SER A 219 -6.63 -10.32 24.05
C SER A 219 -7.60 -10.99 23.07
N LEU A 220 -7.41 -10.71 21.78
CA LEU A 220 -8.18 -11.29 20.69
C LEU A 220 -7.24 -11.97 19.69
N LEU A 221 -7.59 -13.18 19.25
CA LEU A 221 -7.01 -13.82 18.06
C LEU A 221 -8.10 -14.00 17.02
N LEU A 222 -7.90 -13.43 15.84
CA LEU A 222 -8.85 -13.51 14.73
C LEU A 222 -8.26 -14.34 13.61
N THR A 223 -9.05 -15.27 13.06
CA THR A 223 -8.69 -15.90 11.78
C THR A 223 -9.57 -15.35 10.67
N ALA A 224 -8.94 -15.00 9.54
CA ALA A 224 -9.65 -14.42 8.40
C ALA A 224 -9.02 -14.82 7.07
N ARG A 225 -9.80 -14.80 5.99
CA ARG A 225 -9.27 -14.80 4.62
C ARG A 225 -8.65 -13.45 4.27
N THR A 226 -7.53 -13.51 3.57
CA THR A 226 -6.73 -12.33 3.19
C THR A 226 -7.51 -11.27 2.40
N ILE A 227 -8.46 -11.71 1.58
CA ILE A 227 -9.22 -10.85 0.66
C ILE A 227 -10.36 -10.08 1.38
N ASP A 228 -10.98 -10.71 2.38
CA ASP A 228 -12.14 -10.12 3.08
C ASP A 228 -11.71 -9.20 4.24
N LEU A 229 -10.44 -9.25 4.64
CA LEU A 229 -9.86 -8.44 5.70
C LEU A 229 -9.99 -6.93 5.43
N GLN A 230 -9.90 -6.48 4.17
CA GLN A 230 -10.05 -5.07 3.79
C GLN A 230 -11.38 -4.45 4.26
N LYS A 231 -12.43 -5.25 4.46
CA LYS A 231 -13.75 -4.80 4.91
C LYS A 231 -13.85 -4.59 6.43
N PHE A 232 -12.87 -5.06 7.20
CA PHE A 232 -12.91 -5.13 8.67
C PHE A 232 -11.82 -4.31 9.38
N ILE A 233 -10.87 -3.74 8.63
CA ILE A 233 -9.60 -3.20 9.16
C ILE A 233 -9.53 -1.67 9.43
N PRO A 234 -10.38 -0.75 8.91
CA PRO A 234 -10.05 0.68 8.96
C PRO A 234 -9.83 1.31 10.36
N SER A 235 -10.17 0.63 11.46
CA SER A 235 -10.26 1.22 12.80
C SER A 235 -9.54 0.46 13.94
N LEU A 236 -8.69 -0.54 13.67
CA LEU A 236 -8.08 -1.35 14.74
C LEU A 236 -6.70 -0.81 15.20
N GLU A 237 -6.56 -0.53 16.51
CA GLU A 237 -5.28 -0.16 17.15
C GLU A 237 -4.23 -1.28 16.97
N GLN A 238 -3.15 -0.99 16.23
CA GLN A 238 -1.92 -1.78 16.04
C GLN A 238 -2.08 -3.33 16.13
N PRO A 239 -2.78 -3.96 15.16
CA PRO A 239 -2.88 -5.42 15.08
C PRO A 239 -1.52 -6.07 14.79
N HIS A 240 -1.29 -7.22 15.40
CA HIS A 240 -0.16 -8.09 15.09
C HIS A 240 -0.53 -9.02 13.93
N TRP A 241 0.03 -8.75 12.74
CA TRP A 241 -0.29 -9.48 11.51
C TRP A 241 0.53 -10.75 11.36
N VAL A 242 -0.16 -11.86 11.13
CA VAL A 242 0.46 -13.17 10.92
C VAL A 242 -0.19 -13.85 9.73
N GLU A 243 0.55 -14.09 8.66
CA GLU A 243 0.08 -14.90 7.53
C GLU A 243 0.47 -16.37 7.71
N VAL A 244 -0.47 -17.27 7.46
CA VAL A 244 -0.23 -18.72 7.41
C VAL A 244 0.18 -19.11 6.00
N LEU A 245 1.38 -19.67 5.85
CA LEU A 245 1.96 -20.05 4.55
C LEU A 245 1.74 -21.52 4.17
N GLY A 246 1.20 -22.34 5.10
CA GLY A 246 0.98 -23.77 4.92
C GLY A 246 2.08 -24.62 5.57
N PHE A 247 2.34 -25.82 5.04
CA PHE A 247 3.38 -26.72 5.53
C PHE A 247 4.77 -26.35 5.01
N SER A 248 5.80 -26.67 5.78
CA SER A 248 7.16 -26.85 5.24
C SER A 248 7.27 -28.21 4.52
N GLU A 249 8.34 -28.44 3.75
CA GLU A 249 8.59 -29.76 3.13
C GLU A 249 8.63 -30.88 4.19
N SER A 250 9.26 -30.60 5.33
CA SER A 250 9.28 -31.53 6.47
C SER A 250 7.90 -31.74 7.10
N GLY A 251 7.10 -30.68 7.23
CA GLY A 251 5.72 -30.74 7.74
C GLY A 251 4.83 -31.56 6.82
N ARG A 252 4.89 -31.35 5.50
CA ARG A 252 4.14 -32.16 4.52
C ARG A 252 4.47 -33.64 4.68
N LYS A 253 5.77 -33.98 4.80
CA LYS A 253 6.21 -35.36 5.06
C LYS A 253 5.59 -35.90 6.35
N GLU A 254 5.70 -35.16 7.44
CA GLU A 254 5.11 -35.55 8.73
C GLU A 254 3.60 -35.79 8.61
N TYR A 255 2.87 -34.89 7.94
CA TYR A 255 1.44 -35.01 7.70
C TYR A 255 1.09 -36.31 6.97
N ILE A 256 1.76 -36.62 5.87
CA ILE A 256 1.52 -37.86 5.11
C ILE A 256 1.76 -39.09 5.99
N TYR A 257 2.82 -39.09 6.80
CA TYR A 257 3.12 -40.22 7.68
C TYR A 257 2.13 -40.36 8.84
N LYS A 258 1.56 -39.26 9.34
CA LYS A 258 0.48 -39.30 10.34
C LYS A 258 -0.85 -39.74 9.74
N TYR A 259 -1.13 -39.36 8.49
CA TYR A 259 -2.39 -39.65 7.81
C TYR A 259 -2.57 -41.15 7.53
N PHE A 260 -1.50 -41.82 7.07
CA PHE A 260 -1.56 -43.26 6.76
C PHE A 260 -1.17 -44.11 7.97
N THR A 261 -2.08 -44.95 8.43
CA THR A 261 -1.84 -45.87 9.56
C THR A 261 -0.78 -46.93 9.24
N LYS A 262 -0.66 -47.36 7.97
CA LYS A 262 0.35 -48.33 7.53
C LYS A 262 1.57 -47.62 6.95
N GLN A 263 2.74 -47.88 7.54
CA GLN A 263 4.01 -47.29 7.11
C GLN A 263 4.34 -47.52 5.62
N ARG A 264 3.96 -48.67 5.05
CA ARG A 264 4.18 -48.95 3.62
C ARG A 264 3.34 -48.03 2.71
N GLU A 265 2.09 -47.78 3.09
CA GLU A 265 1.18 -46.89 2.36
C GLU A 265 1.71 -45.44 2.46
N ALA A 266 2.13 -45.01 3.64
CA ALA A 266 2.77 -43.71 3.87
C ALA A 266 4.02 -43.49 3.00
N ILE A 267 4.95 -44.47 2.97
CA ILE A 267 6.17 -44.40 2.15
C ILE A 267 5.81 -44.31 0.67
N THR A 268 4.83 -45.09 0.23
CA THR A 268 4.40 -45.12 -1.18
C THR A 268 3.76 -43.80 -1.57
N ALA A 269 2.83 -43.29 -0.75
CA ALA A 269 2.16 -42.02 -0.95
C ALA A 269 3.16 -40.85 -0.99
N TYR A 270 4.07 -40.80 -0.01
CA TYR A 270 5.12 -39.78 0.03
C TYR A 270 6.01 -39.84 -1.22
N SER A 271 6.49 -41.03 -1.60
CA SER A 271 7.34 -41.20 -2.78
C SER A 271 6.66 -40.72 -4.07
N LEU A 272 5.37 -40.99 -4.23
CA LEU A 272 4.59 -40.54 -5.39
C LEU A 272 4.41 -39.02 -5.41
N VAL A 273 4.14 -38.40 -4.26
CA VAL A 273 4.02 -36.95 -4.14
C VAL A 273 5.36 -36.27 -4.40
N ASP A 274 6.44 -36.77 -3.80
CA ASP A 274 7.79 -36.21 -3.88
C ASP A 274 8.39 -36.35 -5.30
N SER A 275 8.00 -37.40 -6.04
CA SER A 275 8.44 -37.62 -7.42
C SER A 275 7.80 -36.65 -8.43
N ASN A 276 6.71 -35.96 -8.07
CA ASN A 276 6.03 -34.99 -8.91
C ASN A 276 6.18 -33.59 -8.30
N PRO A 277 7.05 -32.71 -8.85
CA PRO A 277 7.33 -31.40 -8.25
C PRO A 277 6.09 -30.51 -8.10
N VAL A 278 5.17 -30.55 -9.06
CA VAL A 278 3.94 -29.74 -9.00
C VAL A 278 3.05 -30.23 -7.87
N LEU A 279 2.82 -31.55 -7.77
CA LEU A 279 2.02 -32.13 -6.70
C LEU A 279 2.67 -31.93 -5.32
N SER A 280 3.99 -32.11 -5.24
CA SER A 280 4.83 -31.83 -4.08
C SER A 280 4.62 -30.39 -3.57
N THR A 281 4.57 -29.42 -4.48
CA THR A 281 4.35 -27.99 -4.18
C THR A 281 2.90 -27.71 -3.76
N LEU A 282 1.90 -28.23 -4.49
CA LEU A 282 0.49 -28.07 -4.14
C LEU A 282 0.17 -28.65 -2.75
N CYS A 283 0.77 -29.78 -2.39
CA CYS A 283 0.61 -30.42 -1.08
C CYS A 283 1.21 -29.62 0.10
N LEU A 284 1.91 -28.50 -0.14
CA LEU A 284 2.27 -27.57 0.94
C LEU A 284 1.01 -26.88 1.50
N VAL A 285 -0.09 -26.83 0.75
CA VAL A 285 -1.40 -26.43 1.26
C VAL A 285 -2.05 -27.62 1.98
N PRO A 286 -2.37 -27.53 3.29
CA PRO A 286 -2.88 -28.66 4.07
C PRO A 286 -4.15 -29.31 3.50
N TRP A 287 -5.10 -28.50 3.02
CA TRP A 287 -6.30 -29.00 2.34
C TRP A 287 -5.98 -29.87 1.12
N VAL A 288 -4.99 -29.47 0.32
CA VAL A 288 -4.59 -30.24 -0.87
C VAL A 288 -3.85 -31.51 -0.47
N SER A 289 -3.01 -31.47 0.57
CA SER A 289 -2.41 -32.66 1.18
C SER A 289 -3.46 -33.68 1.61
N TRP A 290 -4.53 -33.24 2.29
CA TRP A 290 -5.67 -34.09 2.65
C TRP A 290 -6.34 -34.71 1.42
N LEU A 291 -6.61 -33.90 0.39
CA LEU A 291 -7.27 -34.34 -0.84
C LEU A 291 -6.45 -35.42 -1.56
N VAL A 292 -5.14 -35.19 -1.71
CA VAL A 292 -4.21 -36.12 -2.36
C VAL A 292 -4.08 -37.42 -1.57
N CYS A 293 -3.94 -37.32 -0.25
CA CYS A 293 -3.85 -38.50 0.62
C CYS A 293 -5.15 -39.33 0.59
N THR A 294 -6.30 -38.67 0.54
CA THR A 294 -7.61 -39.33 0.40
C THR A 294 -7.72 -40.07 -0.94
N CYS A 295 -7.38 -39.42 -2.05
CA CYS A 295 -7.35 -40.08 -3.37
C CYS A 295 -6.40 -41.28 -3.42
N LEU A 296 -5.19 -41.13 -2.88
CA LEU A 296 -4.20 -42.21 -2.84
C LEU A 296 -4.68 -43.38 -1.98
N LYS A 297 -5.24 -43.10 -0.81
CA LYS A 297 -5.80 -44.13 0.08
C LYS A 297 -6.89 -44.93 -0.62
N GLN A 298 -7.83 -44.26 -1.29
CA GLN A 298 -8.87 -44.93 -2.06
C GLN A 298 -8.31 -45.77 -3.22
N GLN A 299 -7.32 -45.27 -3.96
CA GLN A 299 -6.68 -46.06 -5.03
C GLN A 299 -5.96 -47.30 -4.49
N MET A 300 -5.27 -47.19 -3.36
CA MET A 300 -4.60 -48.30 -2.68
C MET A 300 -5.61 -49.35 -2.19
N GLU A 301 -6.72 -48.91 -1.58
CA GLU A 301 -7.80 -49.79 -1.10
C GLU A 301 -8.53 -50.50 -2.25
N GLN A 302 -8.71 -49.82 -3.38
CA GLN A 302 -9.37 -50.36 -4.58
C GLN A 302 -8.42 -51.18 -5.48
N GLY A 303 -7.12 -51.28 -5.14
CA GLY A 303 -6.11 -51.99 -5.94
C GLY A 303 -5.92 -51.41 -7.35
N ARG A 304 -6.19 -50.11 -7.53
CA ARG A 304 -6.03 -49.41 -8.81
C ARG A 304 -4.57 -48.95 -9.00
N ASP A 305 -4.23 -48.58 -10.23
CA ASP A 305 -2.93 -48.01 -10.52
C ASP A 305 -2.72 -46.68 -9.76
N LEU A 306 -1.57 -46.57 -9.09
CA LEU A 306 -1.22 -45.44 -8.22
C LEU A 306 -0.58 -44.33 -9.06
N SER A 307 -1.36 -43.70 -9.92
CA SER A 307 -0.91 -42.57 -10.73
C SER A 307 -1.73 -41.32 -10.42
N LEU A 308 -1.06 -40.27 -9.92
CA LEU A 308 -1.59 -38.91 -9.76
C LEU A 308 -0.75 -37.95 -10.61
N THR A 309 -1.28 -37.66 -11.80
CA THR A 309 -0.68 -36.75 -12.78
C THR A 309 -1.33 -35.36 -12.77
N SER A 310 -2.29 -35.12 -11.89
CA SER A 310 -3.02 -33.85 -11.79
C SER A 310 -2.06 -32.70 -11.51
N GLN A 311 -2.17 -31.64 -12.32
CA GLN A 311 -1.32 -30.45 -12.22
C GLN A 311 -2.01 -29.30 -11.47
N THR A 312 -3.33 -29.36 -11.24
CA THR A 312 -4.06 -28.25 -10.63
C THR A 312 -4.95 -28.71 -9.49
N THR A 313 -5.38 -27.76 -8.65
CA THR A 313 -6.27 -28.05 -7.52
C THR A 313 -7.64 -28.50 -8.04
N THR A 314 -8.15 -27.88 -9.11
CA THR A 314 -9.42 -28.29 -9.73
C THR A 314 -9.36 -29.72 -10.28
N ALA A 315 -8.26 -30.09 -10.93
CA ALA A 315 -8.07 -31.45 -11.45
C ALA A 315 -8.01 -32.49 -10.31
N LEU A 316 -7.44 -32.13 -9.16
CA LEU A 316 -7.47 -32.97 -7.95
C LEU A 316 -8.89 -33.10 -7.38
N CYS A 317 -9.65 -32.01 -7.29
CA CYS A 317 -11.03 -32.03 -6.82
C CYS A 317 -11.93 -32.90 -7.71
N LEU A 318 -11.81 -32.75 -9.04
CA LEU A 318 -12.51 -33.60 -10.00
C LEU A 318 -12.15 -35.08 -9.81
N LYS A 319 -10.85 -35.37 -9.62
CA LYS A 319 -10.38 -36.74 -9.42
C LYS A 319 -10.90 -37.36 -8.12
N TYR A 320 -10.90 -36.60 -7.02
CA TYR A 320 -11.55 -37.00 -5.77
C TYR A 320 -13.01 -37.33 -6.02
N LEU A 321 -13.77 -36.42 -6.65
CA LEU A 321 -15.17 -36.60 -6.96
C LEU A 321 -15.44 -37.88 -7.78
N PHE A 322 -14.62 -38.15 -8.81
CA PHE A 322 -14.72 -39.36 -9.63
C PHE A 322 -14.46 -40.66 -8.87
N GLN A 323 -13.53 -40.63 -7.91
CA GLN A 323 -13.18 -41.83 -7.15
C GLN A 323 -14.22 -42.11 -6.07
N THR A 324 -14.87 -41.06 -5.58
CA THR A 324 -15.86 -41.14 -4.52
C THR A 324 -17.29 -41.42 -4.99
N LEU A 325 -17.71 -40.89 -6.15
CA LEU A 325 -19.09 -41.03 -6.59
C LEU A 325 -19.32 -42.41 -7.23
N PRO A 326 -20.37 -43.15 -6.82
CA PRO A 326 -20.74 -44.40 -7.47
C PRO A 326 -21.18 -44.19 -8.92
N ASP A 327 -20.76 -45.09 -9.81
CA ASP A 327 -21.03 -45.01 -11.25
C ASP A 327 -22.55 -44.91 -11.53
N SER A 328 -22.96 -43.78 -12.12
CA SER A 328 -24.15 -43.57 -12.99
C SER A 328 -25.52 -43.09 -12.47
N ALA A 329 -25.77 -42.76 -11.19
CA ALA A 329 -27.12 -42.34 -10.76
C ALA A 329 -27.27 -40.96 -10.08
N LEU A 330 -26.18 -40.34 -9.60
CA LEU A 330 -26.27 -39.14 -8.75
C LEU A 330 -26.20 -37.81 -9.52
N GLY A 331 -26.17 -37.79 -10.85
CA GLY A 331 -25.97 -36.56 -11.63
C GLY A 331 -26.97 -35.43 -11.31
N THR A 332 -28.25 -35.76 -11.15
CA THR A 332 -29.30 -34.78 -10.76
C THR A 332 -29.14 -34.31 -9.30
N GLN A 333 -28.76 -35.22 -8.40
CA GLN A 333 -28.54 -34.89 -6.99
C GLN A 333 -27.28 -34.04 -6.79
N LEU A 334 -26.24 -34.31 -7.59
CA LEU A 334 -25.03 -33.51 -7.61
C LEU A 334 -25.31 -32.09 -8.09
N ARG A 335 -26.19 -31.89 -9.09
CA ARG A 335 -26.63 -30.54 -9.50
C ARG A 335 -27.31 -29.80 -8.36
N ARG A 336 -28.21 -30.46 -7.62
CA ARG A 336 -28.88 -29.88 -6.45
C ARG A 336 -27.89 -29.48 -5.36
N LEU A 337 -26.90 -30.33 -5.08
CA LEU A 337 -25.82 -30.01 -4.16
C LEU A 337 -24.96 -28.82 -4.64
N CYS A 338 -24.67 -28.75 -5.93
CA CYS A 338 -23.96 -27.60 -6.53
C CYS A 338 -24.76 -26.30 -6.36
N SER A 339 -26.07 -26.33 -6.60
CA SER A 339 -26.96 -25.17 -6.40
C SER A 339 -27.00 -24.72 -4.94
N LEU A 340 -27.08 -25.66 -3.99
CA LEU A 340 -26.97 -25.36 -2.55
C LEU A 340 -25.63 -24.68 -2.22
N ALA A 341 -24.54 -25.18 -2.79
CA ALA A 341 -23.21 -24.61 -2.61
C ALA A 341 -23.13 -23.17 -3.14
N ALA A 342 -23.63 -22.93 -4.36
CA ALA A 342 -23.66 -21.61 -4.99
C ALA A 342 -24.52 -20.62 -4.21
N GLU A 343 -25.73 -21.03 -3.79
CA GLU A 343 -26.59 -20.21 -2.93
C GLU A 343 -25.89 -19.87 -1.61
N GLY A 344 -25.23 -20.85 -1.00
CA GLY A 344 -24.44 -20.67 0.21
C GLY A 344 -23.33 -19.63 0.02
N ILE A 345 -22.56 -19.71 -1.07
CA ILE A 345 -21.52 -18.72 -1.38
C ILE A 345 -22.13 -17.33 -1.60
N CYS A 346 -23.21 -17.22 -2.37
CA CYS A 346 -23.86 -15.94 -2.66
C CYS A 346 -24.42 -15.27 -1.40
N LYS A 347 -24.96 -16.05 -0.46
CA LYS A 347 -25.51 -15.57 0.81
C LYS A 347 -24.48 -15.54 1.96
N ARG A 348 -23.20 -15.85 1.70
CA ARG A 348 -22.14 -16.02 2.72
C ARG A 348 -22.57 -16.94 3.88
N ARG A 349 -23.04 -18.14 3.52
CA ARG A 349 -23.56 -19.17 4.41
C ARG A 349 -22.79 -20.48 4.23
N THR A 350 -22.22 -20.97 5.33
CA THR A 350 -21.45 -22.24 5.37
C THR A 350 -22.16 -23.36 6.16
N LEU A 351 -23.22 -23.02 6.91
CA LEU A 351 -24.02 -23.96 7.71
C LEU A 351 -25.46 -24.05 7.18
N PHE A 352 -25.94 -25.26 6.91
CA PHE A 352 -27.26 -25.55 6.36
C PHE A 352 -28.08 -26.39 7.35
N ARG A 353 -29.38 -26.13 7.47
CA ARG A 353 -30.31 -26.99 8.21
C ARG A 353 -30.76 -28.11 7.29
N GLU A 354 -31.21 -29.21 7.87
CA GLU A 354 -31.78 -30.33 7.13
C GLU A 354 -32.88 -29.89 6.14
N ILE A 355 -33.75 -28.97 6.59
CA ILE A 355 -34.82 -28.39 5.75
C ILE A 355 -34.24 -27.67 4.52
N ASP A 356 -33.11 -26.98 4.63
CA ASP A 356 -32.52 -26.28 3.49
C ASP A 356 -31.99 -27.29 2.44
N LEU A 357 -31.52 -28.47 2.86
CA LEU A 357 -31.12 -29.55 1.94
C LEU A 357 -32.35 -30.21 1.29
N GLN A 358 -33.42 -30.40 2.06
CA GLN A 358 -34.69 -30.95 1.57
C GLN A 358 -35.40 -29.99 0.59
N GLU A 359 -35.35 -28.68 0.82
CA GLU A 359 -35.88 -27.64 -0.08
C GLU A 359 -35.16 -27.64 -1.43
N GLN A 360 -33.86 -27.97 -1.45
CA GLN A 360 -33.09 -28.20 -2.68
C GLN A 360 -33.41 -29.54 -3.36
N GLY A 361 -34.29 -30.36 -2.76
CA GLY A 361 -34.74 -31.64 -3.28
C GLY A 361 -33.79 -32.81 -2.99
N LEU A 362 -32.87 -32.68 -2.02
CA LEU A 362 -32.03 -33.81 -1.59
C LEU A 362 -32.84 -34.67 -0.60
N SER A 363 -33.01 -35.95 -0.92
CA SER A 363 -33.65 -36.93 -0.02
C SER A 363 -32.67 -37.39 1.07
N GLU A 364 -33.18 -37.90 2.20
CA GLU A 364 -32.36 -38.32 3.35
C GLU A 364 -31.28 -39.35 2.96
N ASP A 365 -31.61 -40.33 2.11
CA ASP A 365 -30.67 -41.34 1.60
C ASP A 365 -29.50 -40.73 0.79
N VAL A 366 -29.78 -39.66 0.06
CA VAL A 366 -28.78 -38.92 -0.72
C VAL A 366 -27.90 -38.08 0.20
N ILE A 367 -28.47 -37.49 1.25
CA ILE A 367 -27.71 -36.75 2.26
C ILE A 367 -26.75 -37.70 3.00
N ASP A 368 -27.24 -38.86 3.43
CA ASP A 368 -26.43 -39.90 4.06
C ASP A 368 -25.30 -40.37 3.14
N THR A 369 -25.59 -40.54 1.85
CA THR A 369 -24.55 -40.88 0.85
C THR A 369 -23.45 -39.80 0.79
N PHE A 370 -23.81 -38.51 0.80
CA PHE A 370 -22.82 -37.42 0.78
C PHE A 370 -22.05 -37.26 2.10
N LEU A 371 -22.63 -37.68 3.24
CA LEU A 371 -21.94 -37.79 4.51
C LEU A 371 -20.93 -38.94 4.49
N GLU A 372 -21.34 -40.13 4.05
CA GLU A 372 -20.46 -41.32 3.97
C GLU A 372 -19.26 -41.09 3.04
N ILE A 373 -19.48 -40.35 1.94
CA ILE A 373 -18.45 -39.99 0.98
C ILE A 373 -17.50 -38.87 1.50
N GLY A 374 -17.91 -38.15 2.54
CA GLY A 374 -17.13 -37.05 3.12
C GLY A 374 -17.19 -35.74 2.33
N VAL A 375 -18.25 -35.53 1.54
CA VAL A 375 -18.53 -34.24 0.88
C VAL A 375 -19.25 -33.30 1.84
N LEU A 376 -20.22 -33.84 2.58
CA LEU A 376 -20.89 -33.16 3.67
C LEU A 376 -20.37 -33.68 5.01
N GLN A 377 -20.51 -32.86 6.05
CA GLN A 377 -20.27 -33.23 7.44
C GLN A 377 -21.43 -32.70 8.30
N LYS A 378 -21.78 -33.45 9.34
CA LYS A 378 -22.76 -33.04 10.35
C LYS A 378 -22.04 -32.35 11.51
N GLN A 379 -22.66 -31.33 12.10
CA GLN A 379 -22.05 -30.61 13.22
C GLN A 379 -22.33 -31.33 14.56
N PRO A 380 -21.31 -31.59 15.41
CA PRO A 380 -21.49 -32.36 16.65
C PRO A 380 -22.49 -31.73 17.64
N SER A 381 -22.58 -30.39 17.64
CA SER A 381 -23.36 -29.62 18.62
C SER A 381 -24.73 -29.14 18.08
N SER A 382 -25.09 -29.44 16.84
CA SER A 382 -26.35 -28.98 16.24
C SER A 382 -26.82 -29.86 15.06
N PRO A 383 -28.14 -29.95 14.78
CA PRO A 383 -28.68 -30.68 13.62
C PRO A 383 -28.47 -29.90 12.31
N ARG A 384 -27.23 -29.49 12.05
CA ARG A 384 -26.82 -28.71 10.90
C ARG A 384 -25.73 -29.44 10.13
N TYR A 385 -25.71 -29.17 8.85
CA TYR A 385 -24.82 -29.74 7.86
C TYR A 385 -23.91 -28.64 7.33
N SER A 386 -22.72 -29.02 6.89
CA SER A 386 -21.80 -28.15 6.16
C SER A 386 -21.07 -29.00 5.15
N PHE A 387 -20.48 -28.36 4.14
CA PHE A 387 -19.46 -29.04 3.35
C PHE A 387 -18.27 -29.40 4.25
N ALA A 388 -17.63 -30.54 3.99
CA ALA A 388 -16.48 -31.00 4.78
C ALA A 388 -15.36 -29.94 4.80
N HIS A 389 -15.24 -29.16 3.73
CA HIS A 389 -14.35 -28.02 3.66
C HIS A 389 -14.94 -26.89 2.80
N LEU A 390 -14.61 -25.64 3.13
CA LEU A 390 -15.09 -24.47 2.37
C LEU A 390 -14.64 -24.50 0.90
N CYS A 391 -13.43 -24.98 0.61
CA CYS A 391 -12.97 -25.15 -0.77
C CYS A 391 -13.81 -26.16 -1.56
N LEU A 392 -14.43 -27.17 -0.92
CA LEU A 392 -15.40 -28.04 -1.61
C LEU A 392 -16.67 -27.27 -1.94
N GLN A 393 -17.17 -26.46 -1.01
CA GLN A 393 -18.32 -25.60 -1.28
C GLN A 393 -18.03 -24.62 -2.43
N GLU A 394 -16.85 -24.00 -2.45
CA GLU A 394 -16.41 -23.10 -3.52
C GLU A 394 -16.27 -23.83 -4.86
N PHE A 395 -15.77 -25.08 -4.85
CA PHE A 395 -15.68 -25.94 -6.03
C PHE A 395 -17.06 -26.33 -6.57
N PHE A 396 -17.98 -26.78 -5.71
CA PHE A 396 -19.35 -27.12 -6.11
C PHE A 396 -20.15 -25.88 -6.56
N ALA A 397 -19.89 -24.71 -5.97
CA ALA A 397 -20.44 -23.44 -6.45
C ALA A 397 -19.94 -23.13 -7.87
N ALA A 398 -18.64 -23.32 -8.14
CA ALA A 398 -18.09 -23.15 -9.49
C ALA A 398 -18.70 -24.15 -10.49
N MET A 399 -18.93 -25.40 -10.08
CA MET A 399 -19.66 -26.37 -10.90
C MET A 399 -21.10 -25.92 -11.19
N SER A 400 -21.81 -25.33 -10.21
CA SER A 400 -23.17 -24.80 -10.42
C SER A 400 -23.21 -23.75 -11.53
N CYS A 401 -22.23 -22.83 -11.56
CA CYS A 401 -22.10 -21.79 -12.59
C CYS A 401 -22.02 -22.34 -14.02
N ILE A 402 -21.52 -23.56 -14.16
CA ILE A 402 -21.32 -24.24 -15.43
C ILE A 402 -22.56 -25.05 -15.82
N LEU A 403 -23.26 -25.60 -14.82
CA LEU A 403 -24.29 -26.60 -15.05
C LEU A 403 -25.65 -26.03 -15.44
N GLY A 404 -25.96 -24.79 -15.05
CA GLY A 404 -27.24 -24.11 -15.32
C GLY A 404 -28.46 -24.83 -14.74
N ASN A 405 -29.59 -24.12 -14.60
CA ASN A 405 -30.87 -24.78 -14.35
C ASN A 405 -31.41 -25.28 -15.70
N ASN A 406 -31.60 -26.58 -15.83
CA ASN A 406 -32.11 -27.24 -17.05
C ASN A 406 -33.61 -26.98 -17.31
N GLU A 407 -34.15 -25.81 -16.95
CA GLU A 407 -35.47 -25.41 -17.41
C GLU A 407 -35.30 -24.64 -18.73
N GLU A 408 -35.73 -25.31 -19.80
CA GLU A 408 -35.60 -24.89 -21.18
C GLU A 408 -36.01 -23.41 -21.40
N GLN A 409 -35.16 -22.66 -22.10
CA GLN A 409 -35.32 -21.28 -22.60
C GLN A 409 -34.71 -20.11 -21.79
N CYS A 410 -33.58 -20.24 -21.09
CA CYS A 410 -32.75 -19.05 -20.77
C CYS A 410 -31.29 -19.31 -20.31
N GLY A 411 -30.55 -20.23 -20.95
CA GLY A 411 -29.21 -20.63 -20.47
C GLY A 411 -28.17 -19.50 -20.35
N ASP A 412 -28.24 -18.45 -21.18
CA ASP A 412 -27.27 -17.36 -21.15
C ASP A 412 -27.50 -16.38 -19.99
N MET A 413 -28.74 -15.94 -19.74
CA MET A 413 -29.05 -14.90 -18.76
C MET A 413 -28.81 -15.33 -17.30
N GLU A 414 -28.94 -16.62 -16.99
CA GLU A 414 -28.79 -17.13 -15.61
C GLU A 414 -27.32 -17.28 -15.20
N ASN A 415 -26.45 -17.74 -16.10
CA ASN A 415 -25.00 -17.78 -15.88
C ASN A 415 -24.43 -16.36 -15.68
N TYR A 416 -24.98 -15.37 -16.40
CA TYR A 416 -24.63 -13.96 -16.19
C TYR A 416 -24.99 -13.46 -14.80
N ARG A 417 -26.16 -13.85 -14.25
CA ARG A 417 -26.55 -13.46 -12.89
C ARG A 417 -25.59 -13.99 -11.84
N ILE A 418 -25.07 -15.21 -11.99
CA ILE A 418 -24.17 -15.79 -10.99
C ILE A 418 -22.83 -15.03 -10.96
N VAL A 419 -22.24 -14.72 -12.12
CA VAL A 419 -21.01 -13.93 -12.18
C VAL A 419 -21.23 -12.51 -11.65
N GLU A 420 -22.35 -11.86 -11.99
CA GLU A 420 -22.73 -10.57 -11.41
C GLU A 420 -22.88 -10.65 -9.89
N THR A 421 -23.51 -11.71 -9.39
CA THR A 421 -23.67 -11.95 -7.95
C THR A 421 -22.31 -12.18 -7.27
N LEU A 422 -21.39 -12.92 -7.89
CA LEU A 422 -20.02 -13.08 -7.37
C LEU A 422 -19.26 -11.75 -7.34
N VAL A 423 -19.46 -10.89 -8.34
CA VAL A 423 -18.92 -9.53 -8.36
C VAL A 423 -19.52 -8.66 -7.25
N GLU A 424 -20.81 -8.79 -6.97
CA GLU A 424 -21.48 -8.11 -5.84
C GLU A 424 -20.96 -8.61 -4.48
N VAL A 425 -20.76 -9.92 -4.32
CA VAL A 425 -20.35 -10.56 -3.05
C VAL A 425 -18.89 -10.28 -2.71
N TYR A 426 -17.99 -10.35 -3.70
CA TYR A 426 -16.55 -10.26 -3.50
C TYR A 426 -15.96 -8.90 -3.88
N GLY A 427 -16.68 -8.10 -4.66
CA GLY A 427 -16.21 -6.81 -5.18
C GLY A 427 -15.39 -6.96 -6.46
N ARG A 428 -15.44 -5.92 -7.31
CA ARG A 428 -14.81 -5.92 -8.65
C ARG A 428 -13.28 -6.06 -8.62
N GLN A 429 -12.62 -5.61 -7.56
CA GLN A 429 -11.15 -5.60 -7.47
C GLN A 429 -10.57 -6.98 -7.10
N ASN A 430 -11.32 -7.80 -6.36
CA ASN A 430 -10.82 -9.06 -5.78
C ASN A 430 -11.39 -10.31 -6.46
N LEU A 431 -12.15 -10.14 -7.55
CA LEU A 431 -12.85 -11.25 -8.23
C LEU A 431 -11.91 -12.37 -8.66
N PHE A 432 -10.72 -12.06 -9.19
CA PHE A 432 -9.77 -13.08 -9.64
C PHE A 432 -8.96 -13.70 -8.50
N GLU A 433 -9.07 -13.20 -7.26
CA GLU A 433 -8.38 -13.77 -6.11
C GLU A 433 -9.19 -14.88 -5.42
N VAL A 434 -10.48 -15.02 -5.73
CA VAL A 434 -11.35 -15.97 -5.03
C VAL A 434 -11.25 -17.40 -5.58
N PRO A 435 -11.23 -18.44 -4.72
CA PRO A 435 -11.11 -19.83 -5.15
C PRO A 435 -12.22 -20.29 -6.10
N THR A 436 -13.45 -19.80 -5.95
CA THR A 436 -14.57 -20.13 -6.85
C THR A 436 -14.24 -19.80 -8.31
N ILE A 437 -13.57 -18.66 -8.56
CA ILE A 437 -13.16 -18.27 -9.91
C ILE A 437 -11.98 -19.11 -10.39
N HIS A 438 -11.03 -19.46 -9.52
CA HIS A 438 -9.95 -20.40 -9.86
C HIS A 438 -10.50 -21.76 -10.31
N PHE A 439 -11.45 -22.33 -9.55
CA PHE A 439 -12.12 -23.58 -9.90
C PHE A 439 -12.91 -23.46 -11.20
N LEU A 440 -13.58 -22.33 -11.44
CA LEU A 440 -14.33 -22.10 -12.68
C LEU A 440 -13.41 -22.19 -13.91
N PHE A 441 -12.25 -21.53 -13.88
CA PHE A 441 -11.26 -21.62 -14.96
C PHE A 441 -10.73 -23.04 -15.15
N GLY A 442 -10.49 -23.78 -14.07
CA GLY A 442 -10.05 -25.17 -14.13
C GLY A 442 -11.13 -26.13 -14.66
N LEU A 443 -12.39 -25.91 -14.33
CA LEU A 443 -13.52 -26.72 -14.82
C LEU A 443 -13.79 -26.47 -16.31
N LEU A 444 -13.47 -25.27 -16.80
CA LEU A 444 -13.54 -24.90 -18.22
C LEU A 444 -12.32 -25.35 -19.03
N SER A 445 -11.28 -25.91 -18.40
CA SER A 445 -10.16 -26.54 -19.10
C SER A 445 -10.62 -27.76 -19.92
N GLU A 446 -9.81 -28.22 -20.88
CA GLU A 446 -10.12 -29.43 -21.65
C GLU A 446 -10.28 -30.66 -20.73
N GLN A 447 -9.40 -30.81 -19.73
CA GLN A 447 -9.51 -31.86 -18.73
C GLN A 447 -10.78 -31.72 -17.89
N GLY A 448 -11.12 -30.50 -17.48
CA GLY A 448 -12.32 -30.17 -16.72
C GLY A 448 -13.60 -30.49 -17.48
N VAL A 449 -13.72 -30.04 -18.73
CA VAL A 449 -14.89 -30.32 -19.59
C VAL A 449 -15.03 -31.81 -19.86
N ASN A 450 -13.93 -32.51 -20.17
CA ASN A 450 -13.94 -33.95 -20.38
C ASN A 450 -14.34 -34.71 -19.11
N ALA A 451 -13.89 -34.24 -17.95
CA ALA A 451 -14.27 -34.79 -16.67
C ALA A 451 -15.77 -34.58 -16.39
N MET A 452 -16.22 -33.34 -16.49
CA MET A 452 -17.61 -32.96 -16.26
C MET A 452 -18.58 -33.68 -17.21
N GLY A 453 -18.18 -33.86 -18.47
CA GLY A 453 -18.96 -34.62 -19.46
C GLY A 453 -19.21 -36.08 -19.05
N LYS A 454 -18.26 -36.72 -18.34
CA LYS A 454 -18.42 -38.07 -17.81
C LYS A 454 -19.36 -38.13 -16.60
N ILE A 455 -19.35 -37.08 -15.75
CA ILE A 455 -20.13 -37.05 -14.50
C ILE A 455 -21.58 -36.64 -14.76
N LEU A 456 -21.81 -35.67 -15.66
CA LEU A 456 -23.06 -34.93 -15.73
C LEU A 456 -23.75 -34.96 -17.11
N THR A 457 -23.19 -35.70 -18.07
CA THR A 457 -23.73 -35.92 -19.44
C THR A 457 -24.02 -34.64 -20.24
N THR A 458 -23.47 -33.49 -19.86
CA THR A 458 -23.68 -32.20 -20.54
C THR A 458 -22.58 -31.86 -21.55
N ARG A 459 -22.97 -31.28 -22.69
CA ARG A 459 -22.04 -30.61 -23.62
C ARG A 459 -21.91 -29.14 -23.20
N LEU A 460 -20.70 -28.73 -22.86
CA LEU A 460 -20.40 -27.35 -22.48
C LEU A 460 -20.00 -26.53 -23.72
N PRO A 461 -20.60 -25.34 -23.92
CA PRO A 461 -20.12 -24.42 -24.95
C PRO A 461 -18.87 -23.66 -24.46
N LEU A 462 -17.76 -23.79 -25.20
CA LEU A 462 -16.51 -23.06 -24.92
C LEU A 462 -16.59 -21.53 -25.13
N TYR A 463 -17.69 -21.01 -25.72
CA TYR A 463 -17.86 -19.56 -25.96
C TYR A 463 -18.01 -18.74 -24.67
N THR A 464 -18.48 -19.36 -23.58
CA THR A 464 -18.71 -18.69 -22.29
C THR A 464 -17.41 -18.18 -21.66
N LEU A 465 -16.28 -18.85 -21.92
CA LEU A 465 -14.95 -18.44 -21.45
C LEU A 465 -14.52 -17.10 -22.09
N TRP A 466 -14.83 -16.91 -23.36
CA TRP A 466 -14.54 -15.67 -24.08
C TRP A 466 -15.45 -14.52 -23.60
N GLU A 467 -16.74 -14.74 -23.42
CA GLU A 467 -17.63 -13.69 -22.91
C GLU A 467 -17.32 -13.28 -21.45
N MET A 468 -16.95 -14.23 -20.58
CA MET A 468 -16.53 -13.91 -19.20
C MET A 468 -15.25 -13.07 -19.19
N LEU A 469 -14.27 -13.41 -20.04
CA LEU A 469 -13.04 -12.62 -20.21
C LEU A 469 -13.33 -11.28 -20.89
N ASP A 470 -14.25 -11.21 -21.86
CA ASP A 470 -14.56 -9.98 -22.62
C ASP A 470 -15.41 -8.99 -21.81
N LYS A 471 -16.29 -9.47 -20.93
CA LYS A 471 -16.97 -8.61 -19.94
C LYS A 471 -16.05 -8.23 -18.78
N ALA A 472 -15.09 -9.08 -18.41
CA ALA A 472 -14.00 -8.66 -17.53
C ALA A 472 -13.14 -7.57 -18.19
N ARG A 473 -12.92 -7.64 -19.52
CA ARG A 473 -12.28 -6.60 -20.36
C ARG A 473 -13.03 -5.27 -20.42
N ALA A 474 -14.34 -5.25 -20.15
CA ALA A 474 -15.16 -4.05 -20.16
C ALA A 474 -15.14 -3.25 -18.83
N LEU A 475 -14.38 -3.67 -17.82
CA LEU A 475 -14.22 -2.93 -16.55
C LEU A 475 -13.23 -1.75 -16.73
N PRO A 476 -13.60 -0.49 -16.42
CA PRO A 476 -12.77 0.70 -16.72
C PRO A 476 -11.47 0.87 -15.90
N GLN A 477 -11.01 -0.14 -15.18
CA GLN A 477 -9.83 -0.04 -14.30
C GLN A 477 -8.83 -1.17 -14.58
N TYR A 478 -8.21 -1.11 -15.77
CA TYR A 478 -7.08 -1.94 -16.17
C TYR A 478 -5.74 -1.30 -15.75
N GLN A 479 -5.52 -1.09 -14.45
CA GLN A 479 -4.19 -0.70 -13.95
C GLN A 479 -3.33 -1.90 -13.50
N HIS A 480 -3.89 -3.10 -13.29
CA HIS A 480 -3.11 -4.26 -12.80
C HIS A 480 -3.37 -5.56 -13.60
N LEU A 481 -2.94 -5.62 -14.86
CA LEU A 481 -2.92 -6.85 -15.69
C LEU A 481 -2.00 -7.97 -15.15
N TYR A 482 -1.20 -7.66 -14.12
CA TYR A 482 -0.27 -8.57 -13.44
C TYR A 482 -0.72 -8.79 -12.00
N SER A 483 -1.97 -9.24 -11.78
CA SER A 483 -2.44 -9.69 -10.47
C SER A 483 -2.20 -11.18 -10.29
N LEU A 484 -1.79 -11.60 -9.09
CA LEU A 484 -1.53 -13.00 -8.76
C LEU A 484 -2.77 -13.88 -8.94
N GLY A 485 -3.95 -13.38 -8.57
CA GLY A 485 -5.21 -14.10 -8.76
C GLY A 485 -5.50 -14.47 -10.22
N LEU A 486 -5.23 -13.55 -11.15
CA LEU A 486 -5.38 -13.80 -12.59
C LEU A 486 -4.39 -14.84 -13.12
N PHE A 487 -3.13 -14.80 -12.67
CA PHE A 487 -2.15 -15.83 -13.01
C PHE A 487 -2.57 -17.20 -12.49
N HIS A 488 -3.18 -17.27 -11.30
CA HIS A 488 -3.74 -18.52 -10.78
C HIS A 488 -4.92 -19.03 -11.64
N CYS A 489 -5.79 -18.13 -12.12
CA CYS A 489 -6.84 -18.50 -13.07
C CYS A 489 -6.25 -19.12 -14.34
N PHE A 490 -5.22 -18.49 -14.91
CA PHE A 490 -4.58 -19.00 -16.12
C PHE A 490 -3.88 -20.34 -15.89
N TYR A 491 -3.21 -20.49 -14.75
CA TYR A 491 -2.64 -21.76 -14.33
C TYR A 491 -3.71 -22.86 -14.26
N GLU A 492 -4.88 -22.61 -13.68
CA GLU A 492 -5.94 -23.61 -13.60
C GLU A 492 -6.43 -24.10 -14.98
N THR A 493 -6.34 -23.27 -16.03
CA THR A 493 -6.73 -23.70 -17.40
C THR A 493 -5.79 -24.74 -18.00
N GLN A 494 -4.50 -24.71 -17.64
CA GLN A 494 -3.42 -25.48 -18.28
C GLN A 494 -3.39 -25.41 -19.82
N ASN A 495 -4.00 -24.38 -20.43
CA ASN A 495 -4.13 -24.26 -21.89
C ASN A 495 -2.99 -23.38 -22.44
N GLU A 496 -1.95 -24.01 -22.99
CA GLU A 496 -0.76 -23.33 -23.50
C GLU A 496 -1.06 -22.38 -24.67
N GLU A 497 -1.95 -22.77 -25.59
CA GLU A 497 -2.32 -21.94 -26.75
C GLU A 497 -3.05 -20.67 -26.28
N PHE A 498 -4.03 -20.84 -25.39
CA PHE A 498 -4.76 -19.75 -24.77
C PHE A 498 -3.83 -18.82 -23.99
N LEU A 499 -2.93 -19.39 -23.17
CA LEU A 499 -1.93 -18.62 -22.42
C LEU A 499 -1.03 -17.82 -23.34
N THR A 500 -0.52 -18.42 -24.41
CA THR A 500 0.33 -17.73 -25.39
C THR A 500 -0.44 -16.57 -26.03
N GLN A 501 -1.69 -16.77 -26.43
CA GLN A 501 -2.54 -15.72 -27.00
C GLN A 501 -2.85 -14.60 -25.98
N VAL A 502 -3.20 -14.94 -24.75
CA VAL A 502 -3.55 -13.94 -23.73
C VAL A 502 -2.32 -13.18 -23.27
N MET A 503 -1.20 -13.87 -23.00
CA MET A 503 0.06 -13.25 -22.62
C MET A 503 0.63 -12.37 -23.75
N HIS A 504 0.33 -12.69 -25.02
CA HIS A 504 0.59 -11.81 -26.17
C HIS A 504 -0.39 -10.63 -26.22
N ASN A 505 -1.68 -10.83 -25.98
CA ASN A 505 -2.72 -9.78 -26.09
C ASN A 505 -2.75 -8.80 -24.92
N ILE A 506 -2.20 -9.16 -23.76
CA ILE A 506 -1.90 -8.23 -22.65
C ILE A 506 -1.03 -7.04 -23.15
N GLN A 507 -0.42 -7.18 -24.33
CA GLN A 507 0.33 -6.16 -25.07
C GLN A 507 -0.49 -5.28 -26.04
N GLU A 508 -1.65 -5.71 -26.56
CA GLU A 508 -2.23 -5.12 -27.79
C GLU A 508 -3.00 -3.79 -27.63
N LYS A 509 -3.00 -3.16 -26.45
CA LYS A 509 -3.28 -1.71 -26.36
C LYS A 509 -2.03 -0.88 -26.69
N LYS A 510 -1.52 -1.10 -27.91
CA LYS A 510 -0.66 -0.16 -28.64
C LYS A 510 -1.13 -0.06 -30.10
N ALA A 511 -2.37 0.37 -30.30
CA ALA A 511 -2.79 1.31 -31.35
C ALA A 511 -4.31 1.56 -31.25
N CYS A 512 -4.68 2.84 -31.19
CA CYS A 512 -5.94 3.49 -31.64
C CYS A 512 -6.48 4.45 -30.58
N ASP A 513 -6.05 5.71 -30.61
CA ASP A 513 -6.73 6.78 -31.37
C ASP A 513 -5.81 8.02 -31.35
N PRO A 514 -5.42 8.62 -32.49
CA PRO A 514 -4.69 9.89 -32.51
C PRO A 514 -5.45 11.04 -31.81
N THR A 515 -6.72 10.82 -31.47
CA THR A 515 -7.59 11.80 -30.83
C THR A 515 -7.77 11.62 -29.32
N ASP A 516 -7.28 10.53 -28.70
CA ASP A 516 -7.31 10.36 -27.24
C ASP A 516 -5.91 10.52 -26.63
N MET A 517 -5.56 11.77 -26.35
CA MET A 517 -4.25 12.20 -25.83
C MET A 517 -4.28 12.51 -24.33
N THR A 518 -5.13 11.82 -23.57
CA THR A 518 -5.37 12.10 -22.13
C THR A 518 -4.42 11.39 -21.17
N HIS A 519 -3.59 10.43 -21.62
CA HIS A 519 -2.69 9.68 -20.72
C HIS A 519 -1.40 9.21 -21.40
N PRO A 520 -0.27 9.96 -21.33
CA PRO A 520 1.06 9.35 -21.44
C PRO A 520 1.47 8.88 -20.04
N VAL A 521 0.88 7.79 -19.55
CA VAL A 521 1.35 7.14 -18.32
C VAL A 521 2.78 6.66 -18.58
N PHE A 522 3.72 7.01 -17.70
CA PHE A 522 5.00 6.31 -17.57
C PHE A 522 4.72 4.83 -17.34
N GLN A 523 4.66 4.06 -18.42
CA GLN A 523 4.78 2.62 -18.32
C GLN A 523 6.26 2.35 -18.06
N THR A 524 6.69 2.37 -16.79
CA THR A 524 7.92 1.69 -16.44
C THR A 524 7.76 0.25 -16.92
N ASN A 525 8.71 -0.27 -17.70
CA ASN A 525 8.69 -1.68 -18.14
C ASN A 525 8.86 -2.67 -16.96
N VAL A 526 8.85 -2.19 -15.71
CA VAL A 526 8.97 -2.96 -14.47
C VAL A 526 7.59 -3.30 -13.92
N LYS A 527 7.33 -4.58 -13.68
CA LYS A 527 6.14 -5.12 -13.02
C LYS A 527 6.54 -5.71 -11.68
N HIS A 528 5.86 -5.31 -10.62
CA HIS A 528 6.11 -5.82 -9.27
C HIS A 528 4.97 -6.73 -8.83
N LEU A 529 5.32 -7.90 -8.29
CA LEU A 529 4.39 -8.85 -7.71
C LEU A 529 4.93 -9.30 -6.35
N VAL A 530 4.05 -9.43 -5.36
CA VAL A 530 4.39 -10.01 -4.06
C VAL A 530 4.00 -11.48 -4.08
N VAL A 531 4.96 -12.36 -3.80
CA VAL A 531 4.82 -13.82 -3.82
C VAL A 531 5.24 -14.35 -2.45
N GLN A 532 4.29 -14.90 -1.69
CA GLN A 532 4.46 -15.32 -0.30
C GLN A 532 4.49 -16.84 -0.13
N THR A 533 3.98 -17.61 -1.11
CA THR A 533 3.99 -19.09 -1.05
C THR A 533 4.68 -19.72 -2.26
N ASP A 534 5.11 -20.97 -2.10
CA ASP A 534 5.71 -21.76 -3.17
C ASP A 534 4.73 -22.05 -4.32
N VAL A 535 3.44 -22.20 -4.01
CA VAL A 535 2.38 -22.36 -5.02
C VAL A 535 2.27 -21.10 -5.89
N GLU A 536 2.34 -19.92 -5.28
CA GLU A 536 2.29 -18.65 -6.02
C GLU A 536 3.51 -18.47 -6.92
N LEU A 537 4.70 -18.83 -6.43
CA LEU A 537 5.91 -18.82 -7.27
C LEU A 537 5.75 -19.77 -8.46
N MET A 538 5.29 -21.00 -8.22
CA MET A 538 5.02 -21.98 -9.28
C MET A 538 4.04 -21.45 -10.33
N VAL A 539 2.94 -20.84 -9.91
CA VAL A 539 1.91 -20.25 -10.80
C VAL A 539 2.50 -19.11 -11.65
N VAL A 540 3.26 -18.21 -11.02
CA VAL A 540 3.90 -17.08 -11.70
C VAL A 540 4.94 -17.57 -12.70
N THR A 541 5.80 -18.48 -12.28
CA THR A 541 6.81 -19.13 -13.13
C THR A 541 6.16 -19.78 -14.35
N PHE A 542 5.08 -20.53 -14.16
CA PHE A 542 4.35 -21.16 -15.26
C PHE A 542 3.80 -20.13 -16.25
N CYS A 543 3.22 -19.01 -15.77
CA CYS A 543 2.69 -17.98 -16.66
C CYS A 543 3.80 -17.23 -17.42
N ILE A 544 4.95 -16.96 -16.78
CA ILE A 544 6.09 -16.27 -17.40
C ILE A 544 6.67 -17.08 -18.57
N LYS A 545 6.59 -18.42 -18.53
CA LYS A 545 6.99 -19.30 -19.65
C LYS A 545 6.39 -18.86 -20.99
N TYR A 546 5.14 -18.38 -20.97
CA TYR A 546 4.40 -17.97 -22.18
C TYR A 546 4.44 -16.45 -22.40
N SER A 547 5.27 -15.71 -21.65
CA SER A 547 5.42 -14.27 -21.82
C SER A 547 6.55 -13.91 -22.78
N HIS A 548 6.23 -13.08 -23.78
CA HIS A 548 7.23 -12.53 -24.71
C HIS A 548 7.86 -11.20 -24.24
N HIS A 549 7.43 -10.67 -23.10
CA HIS A 549 7.87 -9.35 -22.63
C HIS A 549 8.82 -9.41 -21.45
N VAL A 550 8.66 -10.40 -20.57
CA VAL A 550 9.51 -10.52 -19.38
C VAL A 550 10.89 -10.97 -19.82
N LYS A 551 11.81 -10.01 -19.94
CA LYS A 551 13.21 -10.25 -20.26
C LYS A 551 14.07 -10.43 -19.01
N ARG A 552 13.67 -9.78 -17.92
CA ARG A 552 14.32 -9.90 -16.61
C ARG A 552 13.34 -10.42 -15.56
N LEU A 553 13.75 -11.43 -14.81
CA LEU A 553 13.06 -11.91 -13.61
C LEU A 553 13.95 -11.68 -12.40
N GLN A 554 13.40 -11.07 -11.36
CA GLN A 554 14.11 -10.82 -10.10
C GLN A 554 13.34 -11.41 -8.93
N LEU A 555 14.00 -12.22 -8.12
CA LEU A 555 13.50 -12.71 -6.84
C LEU A 555 14.12 -11.90 -5.71
N ASN A 556 13.26 -11.26 -4.92
CA ASN A 556 13.58 -10.39 -3.79
C ASN A 556 14.09 -8.97 -4.17
N TRP A 557 13.74 -8.00 -3.32
CA TRP A 557 14.20 -6.61 -3.43
C TRP A 557 15.34 -6.40 -2.43
N ASP A 558 16.56 -6.65 -2.87
CA ASP A 558 17.73 -6.03 -2.25
C ASP A 558 18.07 -4.79 -3.08
N GLY A 559 18.26 -3.66 -2.40
CA GLY A 559 18.58 -2.34 -2.97
C GLY A 559 19.91 -2.27 -3.72
N HIS A 560 20.42 -3.38 -4.23
CA HIS A 560 21.50 -3.40 -5.20
C HIS A 560 20.99 -2.73 -6.47
N ARG A 561 21.52 -1.52 -6.73
CA ARG A 561 21.36 -0.79 -7.98
C ARG A 561 21.99 -1.60 -9.12
N GLY A 562 21.28 -2.61 -9.60
CA GLY A 562 21.47 -3.08 -10.97
C GLY A 562 21.16 -1.95 -11.96
N PRO A 563 21.69 -1.99 -13.18
CA PRO A 563 21.55 -0.90 -14.13
C PRO A 563 20.06 -0.69 -14.44
N THR A 564 19.68 0.57 -14.63
CA THR A 564 18.40 0.96 -15.23
C THR A 564 18.40 0.50 -16.69
N LEU A 565 18.26 -0.81 -16.90
CA LEU A 565 18.13 -1.39 -18.23
C LEU A 565 16.70 -1.18 -18.69
N THR A 566 16.58 -0.72 -19.93
CA THR A 566 15.35 -0.45 -20.68
C THR A 566 14.50 -1.72 -20.93
N ALA A 567 14.94 -2.90 -20.51
CA ALA A 567 14.27 -4.18 -20.73
C ALA A 567 13.10 -4.39 -19.76
N PRO A 568 12.00 -5.05 -20.18
CA PRO A 568 10.90 -5.31 -19.27
C PRO A 568 11.24 -6.33 -18.19
N ARG A 569 10.99 -5.94 -16.95
CA ARG A 569 11.43 -6.59 -15.72
C ARG A 569 10.22 -7.00 -14.90
N MET A 570 10.25 -8.21 -14.35
CA MET A 570 9.32 -8.66 -13.32
C MET A 570 10.08 -8.86 -12.00
N VAL A 571 9.59 -8.25 -10.93
CA VAL A 571 10.17 -8.36 -9.58
C VAL A 571 9.19 -9.09 -8.69
N LEU A 572 9.60 -10.24 -8.18
CA LEU A 572 8.84 -11.04 -7.22
C LEU A 572 9.41 -10.79 -5.83
N SER A 573 8.62 -10.19 -4.95
CA SER A 573 9.04 -9.95 -3.56
C SER A 573 8.60 -11.12 -2.70
N ARG A 574 9.56 -11.84 -2.10
CA ARG A 574 9.33 -13.04 -1.29
C ARG A 574 10.11 -12.97 0.01
N TRP A 575 9.46 -13.29 1.13
CA TRP A 575 10.02 -13.12 2.49
C TRP A 575 10.26 -14.43 3.25
N ASN A 576 9.90 -15.57 2.64
CA ASN A 576 10.07 -16.89 3.23
C ASN A 576 11.00 -17.75 2.36
N PRO A 577 11.69 -18.76 2.93
CA PRO A 577 12.56 -19.65 2.18
C PRO A 577 11.81 -20.38 1.04
N ILE A 578 12.51 -20.56 -0.07
CA ILE A 578 12.01 -21.31 -1.24
C ILE A 578 12.35 -22.78 -1.07
N THR A 579 11.37 -23.64 -1.34
CA THR A 579 11.52 -25.10 -1.26
C THR A 579 12.38 -25.65 -2.40
N ASP A 580 13.04 -26.78 -2.18
CA ASP A 580 13.86 -27.45 -3.21
C ASP A 580 13.02 -27.78 -4.45
N THR A 581 11.80 -28.22 -4.21
CA THR A 581 10.81 -28.49 -5.25
C THR A 581 10.50 -27.23 -6.09
N SER A 582 10.32 -26.08 -5.46
CA SER A 582 10.01 -24.84 -6.18
C SER A 582 11.19 -24.27 -6.93
N TRP A 583 12.41 -24.42 -6.40
CA TRP A 583 13.63 -24.14 -7.15
C TRP A 583 13.73 -25.00 -8.40
N GLN A 584 13.44 -26.30 -8.27
CA GLN A 584 13.42 -27.22 -9.41
C GLN A 584 12.42 -26.77 -10.48
N ILE A 585 11.19 -26.40 -10.09
CA ILE A 585 10.16 -25.93 -11.03
C ILE A 585 10.60 -24.63 -11.71
N LEU A 586 11.12 -23.67 -10.94
CA LEU A 586 11.62 -22.40 -11.46
C LEU A 586 12.68 -22.65 -12.53
N PHE A 587 13.76 -23.33 -12.17
CA PHE A 587 14.89 -23.55 -13.08
C PHE A 587 14.52 -24.45 -14.26
N PHE A 588 13.71 -25.48 -14.07
CA PHE A 588 13.22 -26.29 -15.18
C PHE A 588 12.40 -25.45 -16.18
N THR A 589 11.59 -24.51 -15.70
CA THR A 589 10.81 -23.62 -16.58
C THR A 589 11.71 -22.70 -17.40
N LEU A 590 12.86 -22.29 -16.84
CA LEU A 590 13.85 -21.47 -17.55
C LEU A 590 14.49 -22.18 -18.76
N GLU A 591 14.42 -23.51 -18.83
CA GLU A 591 14.87 -24.26 -20.01
C GLU A 591 13.99 -24.01 -21.25
N PHE A 592 12.76 -23.50 -21.04
CA PHE A 592 11.75 -23.31 -22.08
C PHE A 592 11.30 -21.85 -22.24
N THR A 593 11.89 -20.92 -21.47
CA THR A 593 11.62 -19.49 -21.61
C THR A 593 12.47 -18.91 -22.74
N GLU A 594 11.88 -18.73 -23.93
CA GLU A 594 12.60 -18.22 -25.10
C GLU A 594 13.05 -16.75 -24.97
N ASN A 595 12.39 -15.95 -24.12
CA ASN A 595 12.57 -14.51 -24.05
C ASN A 595 13.26 -14.01 -22.77
N LEU A 596 13.46 -14.88 -21.77
CA LEU A 596 14.08 -14.48 -20.51
C LEU A 596 15.61 -14.45 -20.69
N GLU A 597 16.19 -13.26 -20.64
CA GLU A 597 17.62 -13.02 -20.83
C GLU A 597 18.35 -12.78 -19.50
N GLU A 598 17.64 -12.33 -18.46
CA GLU A 598 18.25 -11.91 -17.20
C GLU A 598 17.54 -12.53 -15.98
N LEU A 599 18.31 -13.11 -15.08
CA LEU A 599 17.82 -13.67 -13.82
C LEU A 599 18.58 -13.09 -12.62
N ASP A 600 17.84 -12.55 -11.66
CA ASP A 600 18.38 -12.00 -10.42
C ASP A 600 17.85 -12.79 -9.23
N LEU A 601 18.73 -13.54 -8.56
CA LEU A 601 18.41 -14.35 -7.38
C LEU A 601 19.01 -13.75 -6.10
N SER A 602 19.54 -12.52 -6.18
CA SER A 602 20.30 -11.90 -5.11
C SER A 602 19.52 -11.85 -3.78
N GLY A 603 20.21 -12.11 -2.67
CA GLY A 603 19.61 -12.12 -1.33
C GLY A 603 18.75 -13.35 -1.03
N ASN A 604 18.72 -14.37 -1.91
CA ASN A 604 18.07 -15.65 -1.65
C ASN A 604 19.12 -16.73 -1.37
N PRO A 605 19.10 -17.40 -0.20
CA PRO A 605 20.05 -18.46 0.08
C PRO A 605 19.81 -19.66 -0.83
N LEU A 606 20.83 -20.02 -1.62
CA LEU A 606 20.80 -21.18 -2.50
C LEU A 606 21.52 -22.35 -1.82
N ASN A 607 20.77 -23.39 -1.48
CA ASN A 607 21.37 -24.62 -0.98
C ASN A 607 21.99 -25.45 -2.12
N ASN A 608 22.66 -26.55 -1.77
CA ASN A 608 23.33 -27.41 -2.75
C ASN A 608 22.39 -27.94 -3.84
N TYR A 609 21.15 -28.27 -3.50
CA TYR A 609 20.18 -28.82 -4.45
C TYR A 609 19.71 -27.76 -5.43
N ALA A 610 19.32 -26.59 -4.92
CA ALA A 610 18.92 -25.44 -5.72
C ALA A 610 20.03 -25.03 -6.69
N LEU A 611 21.28 -24.93 -6.21
CA LEU A 611 22.41 -24.60 -7.09
C LEU A 611 22.69 -25.70 -8.10
N TRP A 612 22.64 -26.98 -7.72
CA TRP A 612 22.82 -28.08 -8.66
C TRP A 612 21.77 -28.03 -9.78
N SER A 613 20.52 -27.74 -9.44
CA SER A 613 19.42 -27.60 -10.40
C SER A 613 19.65 -26.39 -11.32
N LEU A 614 20.02 -25.23 -10.77
CA LEU A 614 20.37 -24.04 -11.56
C LEU A 614 21.52 -24.32 -12.53
N CYS A 615 22.63 -24.89 -12.03
CA CYS A 615 23.78 -25.24 -12.85
C CYS A 615 23.42 -26.26 -13.94
N ARG A 616 22.53 -27.22 -13.66
CA ARG A 616 22.03 -28.16 -14.66
C ARG A 616 21.28 -27.43 -15.78
N THR A 617 20.36 -26.55 -15.43
CA THR A 617 19.58 -25.73 -16.37
C THR A 617 20.46 -24.83 -17.22
N LEU A 618 21.45 -24.15 -16.62
CA LEU A 618 22.36 -23.24 -17.34
C LEU A 618 23.28 -23.96 -18.35
N ARG A 619 23.48 -25.27 -18.19
CA ARG A 619 24.22 -26.11 -19.15
C ARG A 619 23.33 -26.64 -20.29
N CYS A 620 22.01 -26.48 -20.20
CA CYS A 620 21.11 -26.91 -21.25
C CYS A 620 21.18 -25.94 -22.44
N PRO A 621 21.29 -26.43 -23.69
CA PRO A 621 21.35 -25.56 -24.88
C PRO A 621 20.12 -24.67 -25.09
N GLY A 622 18.97 -25.03 -24.51
CA GLY A 622 17.73 -24.24 -24.54
C GLY A 622 17.69 -23.08 -23.54
N CYS A 623 18.69 -22.94 -22.67
CA CYS A 623 18.74 -21.82 -21.73
C CYS A 623 19.30 -20.56 -22.42
N HIS A 624 18.49 -19.50 -22.49
CA HIS A 624 18.84 -18.24 -23.16
C HIS A 624 19.34 -17.14 -22.21
N LEU A 625 19.57 -17.45 -20.94
CA LEU A 625 20.05 -16.50 -19.95
C LEU A 625 21.45 -15.96 -20.30
N ARG A 626 21.54 -14.63 -20.39
CA ARG A 626 22.76 -13.86 -20.65
C ARG A 626 23.36 -13.29 -19.38
N THR A 627 22.50 -12.94 -18.43
CA THR A 627 22.90 -12.27 -17.19
C THR A 627 22.33 -13.03 -15.99
N LEU A 628 23.20 -13.34 -15.03
CA LEU A 628 22.83 -14.01 -13.78
C LEU A 628 23.44 -13.28 -12.58
N TRP A 629 22.59 -12.82 -11.66
CA TRP A 629 23.03 -12.25 -10.39
C TRP A 629 22.77 -13.22 -9.24
N LEU A 630 23.84 -13.61 -8.53
CA LEU A 630 23.82 -14.48 -7.35
C LEU A 630 24.45 -13.75 -6.14
N VAL A 631 24.15 -12.47 -5.96
CA VAL A 631 24.74 -11.65 -4.90
C VAL A 631 24.17 -12.07 -3.54
N ASN A 632 25.02 -12.28 -2.54
CA ASN A 632 24.57 -12.68 -1.19
C ASN A 632 23.64 -13.92 -1.19
N CYS A 633 23.99 -14.94 -1.97
CA CYS A 633 23.22 -16.19 -2.07
C CYS A 633 23.74 -17.30 -1.13
N GLY A 634 24.70 -16.98 -0.25
CA GLY A 634 25.31 -17.96 0.66
C GLY A 634 26.26 -18.95 -0.04
N LEU A 635 26.78 -18.58 -1.21
CA LEU A 635 27.70 -19.42 -1.96
C LEU A 635 29.09 -19.45 -1.29
N THR A 636 29.79 -20.57 -1.48
CA THR A 636 31.10 -20.85 -0.89
C THR A 636 32.00 -21.57 -1.88
N PHE A 637 33.29 -21.75 -1.57
CA PHE A 637 34.25 -22.45 -2.45
C PHE A 637 33.76 -23.83 -2.95
N ARG A 638 32.93 -24.54 -2.18
CA ARG A 638 32.39 -25.87 -2.53
C ARG A 638 31.52 -25.84 -3.78
N HIS A 639 30.90 -24.69 -4.03
CA HIS A 639 29.98 -24.44 -5.13
C HIS A 639 30.68 -23.99 -6.42
N CYS A 640 31.93 -23.51 -6.32
CA CYS A 640 32.67 -22.97 -7.44
C CYS A 640 32.99 -24.01 -8.51
N ALA A 641 33.11 -25.29 -8.16
CA ALA A 641 33.30 -26.36 -9.15
C ALA A 641 32.07 -26.54 -10.06
N ASP A 642 30.87 -26.48 -9.48
CA ASP A 642 29.62 -26.55 -10.26
C ASP A 642 29.46 -25.32 -11.15
N LEU A 643 29.72 -24.11 -10.62
CA LEU A 643 29.69 -22.87 -11.40
C LEU A 643 30.74 -22.87 -12.53
N ALA A 644 31.96 -23.35 -12.25
CA ALA A 644 33.01 -23.47 -13.25
C ALA A 644 32.58 -24.41 -14.41
N SER A 645 31.88 -25.51 -14.10
CA SER A 645 31.32 -26.38 -15.13
C SER A 645 30.27 -25.70 -16.02
N VAL A 646 29.51 -24.73 -15.48
CA VAL A 646 28.57 -23.90 -16.24
C VAL A 646 29.33 -22.99 -17.20
N LEU A 647 30.39 -22.32 -16.74
CA LEU A 647 31.21 -21.42 -17.56
C LEU A 647 31.81 -22.12 -18.78
N ARG A 648 32.13 -23.42 -18.67
CA ARG A 648 32.61 -24.26 -19.78
C ARG A 648 31.52 -24.64 -20.77
N ALA A 649 30.30 -24.90 -20.30
CA ALA A 649 29.25 -25.54 -21.10
C ALA A 649 28.14 -24.60 -21.58
N SER A 650 27.96 -23.44 -20.93
CA SER A 650 26.94 -22.46 -21.31
C SER A 650 27.32 -21.72 -22.60
N SER A 651 26.39 -21.70 -23.56
CA SER A 651 26.53 -20.99 -24.83
C SER A 651 26.00 -19.56 -24.81
N SER A 652 25.25 -19.19 -23.78
CA SER A 652 24.45 -17.95 -23.71
C SER A 652 24.92 -16.98 -22.63
N LEU A 653 25.47 -17.48 -21.52
CA LEU A 653 25.81 -16.66 -20.36
C LEU A 653 27.01 -15.74 -20.65
N THR A 654 26.78 -14.43 -20.52
CA THR A 654 27.79 -13.37 -20.78
C THR A 654 28.15 -12.57 -19.54
N GLU A 655 27.28 -12.52 -18.53
CA GLU A 655 27.49 -11.77 -17.30
C GLU A 655 27.08 -12.60 -16.08
N LEU A 656 27.98 -12.65 -15.09
CA LEU A 656 27.78 -13.38 -13.84
C LEU A 656 28.23 -12.50 -12.68
N ASP A 657 27.35 -12.30 -11.70
CA ASP A 657 27.65 -11.60 -10.46
C ASP A 657 27.64 -12.56 -9.27
N LEU A 658 28.76 -12.63 -8.56
CA LEU A 658 28.97 -13.47 -7.39
C LEU A 658 29.39 -12.66 -6.15
N GLN A 659 29.19 -11.35 -6.14
CA GLN A 659 29.55 -10.48 -5.01
C GLN A 659 28.81 -10.89 -3.72
N LEU A 660 29.34 -10.50 -2.57
CA LEU A 660 28.82 -10.81 -1.23
C LEU A 660 28.68 -12.33 -0.95
N ASN A 661 29.56 -13.15 -1.53
CA ASN A 661 29.66 -14.59 -1.23
C ASN A 661 31.06 -14.97 -0.73
N ASP A 662 31.15 -15.99 0.13
CA ASP A 662 32.41 -16.44 0.73
C ASP A 662 33.11 -17.52 -0.12
N LEU A 663 33.50 -17.15 -1.35
CA LEU A 663 34.11 -18.08 -2.29
C LEU A 663 35.55 -18.46 -1.92
N GLY A 664 36.27 -17.54 -1.26
CA GLY A 664 37.68 -17.66 -0.92
C GLY A 664 38.64 -17.85 -2.13
N ASP A 665 39.94 -17.82 -1.85
CA ASP A 665 40.99 -18.00 -2.86
C ASP A 665 40.82 -19.28 -3.70
N HIS A 666 40.48 -20.38 -3.04
CA HIS A 666 40.33 -21.68 -3.70
C HIS A 666 39.16 -21.69 -4.69
N GLY A 667 38.01 -21.14 -4.30
CA GLY A 667 36.84 -21.06 -5.17
C GLY A 667 37.10 -20.18 -6.39
N VAL A 668 37.74 -19.02 -6.20
CA VAL A 668 38.08 -18.11 -7.31
C VAL A 668 39.06 -18.76 -8.29
N ARG A 669 40.07 -19.50 -7.81
CA ARG A 669 40.99 -20.23 -8.70
C ARG A 669 40.28 -21.26 -9.60
N LEU A 670 39.30 -22.00 -9.05
CA LEU A 670 38.50 -22.94 -9.84
C LEU A 670 37.74 -22.24 -10.97
N LEU A 671 37.18 -21.06 -10.71
CA LEU A 671 36.53 -20.24 -11.74
C LEU A 671 37.56 -19.76 -12.79
N CYS A 672 38.73 -19.28 -12.35
CA CYS A 672 39.80 -18.82 -13.23
C CYS A 672 40.34 -19.90 -14.18
N GLU A 673 40.35 -21.17 -13.77
CA GLU A 673 40.78 -22.27 -14.65
C GLU A 673 39.87 -22.41 -15.87
N GLU A 674 38.55 -22.30 -15.68
CA GLU A 674 37.59 -22.44 -16.78
C GLU A 674 37.45 -21.16 -17.61
N LEU A 675 37.62 -19.97 -17.01
CA LEU A 675 37.63 -18.70 -17.74
C LEU A 675 38.80 -18.57 -18.75
N LYS A 676 39.87 -19.34 -18.58
CA LYS A 676 40.98 -19.43 -19.57
C LYS A 676 40.56 -20.18 -20.83
N ASN A 677 39.45 -20.91 -20.81
CA ASN A 677 39.00 -21.70 -21.94
C ASN A 677 38.41 -20.77 -23.02
N PRO A 678 38.92 -20.80 -24.27
CA PRO A 678 38.39 -19.98 -25.35
C PRO A 678 36.92 -20.27 -25.71
N ALA A 679 36.37 -21.41 -25.28
CA ALA A 679 34.95 -21.73 -25.44
C ALA A 679 34.04 -21.02 -24.43
N CYS A 680 34.59 -20.36 -23.40
CA CYS A 680 33.81 -19.62 -22.42
C CYS A 680 33.29 -18.30 -23.03
N ASN A 681 31.97 -18.08 -22.94
CA ASN A 681 31.30 -16.90 -23.49
C ASN A 681 31.17 -15.73 -22.49
N LEU A 682 31.64 -15.92 -21.25
CA LEU A 682 31.53 -14.92 -20.21
C LEU A 682 32.39 -13.69 -20.55
N ARG A 683 31.77 -12.51 -20.48
CA ARG A 683 32.38 -11.21 -20.75
C ARG A 683 32.53 -10.37 -19.49
N ILE A 684 31.65 -10.54 -18.52
CA ILE A 684 31.65 -9.76 -17.29
C ILE A 684 31.53 -10.72 -16.10
N LEU A 685 32.46 -10.59 -15.15
CA LEU A 685 32.44 -11.29 -13.88
C LEU A 685 32.57 -10.29 -12.74
N TRP A 686 31.58 -10.26 -11.85
CA TRP A 686 31.61 -9.43 -10.65
C TRP A 686 31.99 -10.27 -9.43
N LEU A 687 33.03 -9.84 -8.72
CA LEU A 687 33.60 -10.54 -7.56
C LEU A 687 34.07 -9.54 -6.50
N ASP A 688 33.96 -9.94 -5.24
CA ASP A 688 34.60 -9.21 -4.14
C ASP A 688 36.11 -9.48 -4.17
N GLN A 689 36.88 -8.44 -4.46
CA GLN A 689 38.35 -8.52 -4.55
C GLN A 689 39.04 -8.23 -3.21
N ALA A 690 38.38 -7.51 -2.31
CA ALA A 690 38.93 -7.16 -0.99
C ALA A 690 39.33 -8.37 -0.11
N PRO A 691 38.60 -9.52 -0.10
CA PRO A 691 38.97 -10.66 0.73
C PRO A 691 40.00 -11.62 0.10
N LEU A 692 40.49 -11.38 -1.12
CA LEU A 692 41.38 -12.30 -1.84
C LEU A 692 42.87 -12.02 -1.57
N SER A 693 43.71 -13.06 -1.64
CA SER A 693 45.16 -12.87 -1.52
C SER A 693 45.79 -12.19 -2.75
N ASP A 694 46.92 -11.53 -2.54
CA ASP A 694 47.72 -10.90 -3.61
C ASP A 694 48.05 -11.88 -4.75
N GLN A 695 48.26 -13.16 -4.40
CA GLN A 695 48.54 -14.21 -5.38
C GLN A 695 47.35 -14.45 -6.33
N VAL A 696 46.14 -14.52 -5.79
CA VAL A 696 44.92 -14.70 -6.60
C VAL A 696 44.62 -13.42 -7.40
N MET A 697 44.86 -12.25 -6.81
CA MET A 697 44.72 -10.96 -7.52
C MET A 697 45.65 -10.86 -8.73
N MET A 698 46.92 -11.30 -8.60
CA MET A 698 47.84 -11.39 -9.74
C MET A 698 47.35 -12.38 -10.81
N GLU A 699 46.78 -13.51 -10.41
CA GLU A 699 46.21 -14.50 -11.33
C GLU A 699 45.00 -13.93 -12.10
N LEU A 700 44.14 -13.16 -11.44
CA LEU A 700 43.00 -12.45 -12.06
C LEU A 700 43.48 -11.39 -13.07
N SER A 701 44.46 -10.56 -12.69
CA SER A 701 45.02 -9.56 -13.62
C SER A 701 45.72 -10.20 -14.82
N ALA A 702 46.41 -11.32 -14.61
CA ALA A 702 47.03 -12.09 -15.69
C ALA A 702 45.99 -12.75 -16.61
N LEU A 703 44.82 -13.12 -16.06
CA LEU A 703 43.69 -13.64 -16.83
C LEU A 703 43.10 -12.53 -17.71
N GLU A 704 42.73 -11.38 -17.16
CA GLU A 704 42.21 -10.23 -17.92
C GLU A 704 43.14 -9.81 -19.07
N ALA A 705 44.46 -9.81 -18.82
CA ALA A 705 45.45 -9.50 -19.85
C ALA A 705 45.49 -10.54 -20.99
N LYS A 706 45.16 -11.80 -20.72
CA LYS A 706 45.12 -12.89 -21.71
C LYS A 706 43.77 -13.03 -22.40
N THR A 707 42.69 -12.57 -21.76
CA THR A 707 41.31 -12.66 -22.25
C THR A 707 40.73 -11.24 -22.34
N PRO A 708 41.07 -10.44 -23.38
CA PRO A 708 40.70 -9.02 -23.45
C PRO A 708 39.19 -8.75 -23.56
N GLN A 709 38.40 -9.78 -23.84
CA GLN A 709 36.93 -9.74 -23.87
C GLN A 709 36.26 -9.96 -22.50
N LEU A 710 37.04 -10.35 -21.49
CA LEU A 710 36.57 -10.59 -20.12
C LEU A 710 36.95 -9.40 -19.23
N LEU A 711 35.96 -8.86 -18.53
CA LEU A 711 36.08 -7.81 -17.54
C LEU A 711 35.79 -8.40 -16.15
N ILE A 712 36.75 -8.26 -15.22
CA ILE A 712 36.59 -8.66 -13.83
C ILE A 712 36.52 -7.39 -12.98
N SER A 713 35.36 -7.12 -12.38
CA SER A 713 35.15 -5.88 -11.64
C SER A 713 34.71 -6.13 -10.19
N SER A 714 35.22 -5.28 -9.30
CA SER A 714 34.83 -5.18 -7.89
C SER A 714 34.02 -3.91 -7.59
N THR A 715 33.88 -2.99 -8.56
CA THR A 715 33.11 -1.75 -8.40
C THR A 715 32.22 -1.50 -9.60
N TRP A 716 30.92 -1.28 -9.37
CA TRP A 716 29.96 -0.93 -10.40
C TRP A 716 30.30 0.45 -11.02
N LYS A 717 30.68 0.48 -12.31
CA LYS A 717 30.80 1.71 -13.12
C LYS A 717 30.15 1.48 -14.49
N PRO A 718 29.10 2.23 -14.87
CA PRO A 718 28.44 2.04 -16.15
C PRO A 718 29.33 2.59 -17.28
N ARG A 719 29.70 1.74 -18.23
CA ARG A 719 30.20 2.18 -19.54
C ARG A 719 29.14 1.92 -20.59
N VAL A 720 28.79 2.97 -21.33
CA VAL A 720 28.07 2.87 -22.59
C VAL A 720 29.01 2.24 -23.62
N MET A 721 28.72 1.03 -24.10
CA MET A 721 29.31 0.50 -25.33
C MET A 721 28.31 0.68 -26.47
N ASP A 722 28.66 1.52 -27.43
CA ASP A 722 28.00 1.61 -28.74
C ASP A 722 28.63 0.53 -29.66
N PRO A 723 27.87 -0.45 -30.18
CA PRO A 723 28.41 -1.51 -31.02
C PRO A 723 28.54 -1.15 -32.50
N THR A 724 28.56 0.13 -32.87
CA THR A 724 28.70 0.55 -34.28
C THR A 724 30.00 1.30 -34.58
N LYS A 725 31.12 0.58 -34.69
CA LYS A 725 32.27 1.01 -35.52
C LYS A 725 33.18 -0.17 -35.82
N ASN A 726 33.12 -0.63 -37.08
CA ASN A 726 34.10 -1.55 -37.64
C ASN A 726 35.44 -0.83 -37.89
N PRO A 727 36.56 -1.59 -37.88
CA PRO A 727 37.90 -1.06 -38.01
C PRO A 727 38.28 -1.01 -39.49
N ASP A 728 38.67 0.16 -40.01
CA ASP A 728 39.58 0.29 -41.15
C ASP A 728 39.95 1.78 -41.34
N GLY A 729 41.26 2.05 -41.48
CA GLY A 729 41.73 3.13 -42.33
C GLY A 729 42.20 4.45 -41.70
N GLU A 730 43.51 4.50 -41.46
CA GLU A 730 44.44 5.60 -41.78
C GLU A 730 44.71 6.74 -40.79
N GLU A 731 46.03 6.90 -40.57
CA GLU A 731 46.74 7.78 -39.67
C GLU A 731 46.87 9.24 -40.18
N ILE A 732 47.18 10.13 -39.23
CA ILE A 732 48.20 11.21 -39.24
C ILE A 732 47.63 12.53 -38.71
N GLY A 733 48.25 13.07 -37.65
CA GLY A 733 48.35 14.52 -37.46
C GLY A 733 48.07 15.05 -36.05
N ASP A 734 49.15 15.17 -35.27
CA ASP A 734 49.45 16.26 -34.32
C ASP A 734 48.74 16.38 -32.94
N SER A 735 49.50 15.88 -31.95
CA SER A 735 49.82 16.46 -30.63
C SER A 735 48.71 16.68 -29.58
N PRO A 736 48.97 16.22 -28.34
CA PRO A 736 48.80 17.14 -27.22
C PRO A 736 49.91 17.10 -26.16
N ILE A 737 50.12 18.29 -25.61
CA ILE A 737 51.00 18.66 -24.52
C ILE A 737 50.52 18.02 -23.20
N SER A 738 51.43 17.26 -22.57
CA SER A 738 51.79 17.20 -21.14
C SER A 738 50.78 17.73 -20.11
N TYR A 739 50.44 16.94 -19.08
CA TYR A 739 50.98 17.15 -17.72
C TYR A 739 50.80 15.92 -16.82
N LYS A 740 51.86 15.67 -16.04
CA LYS A 740 52.17 14.51 -15.21
C LYS A 740 51.53 14.59 -13.82
N GLN A 741 51.41 13.40 -13.23
CA GLN A 741 51.66 13.06 -11.83
C GLN A 741 52.50 14.08 -11.04
N GLN A 742 52.11 14.37 -9.79
CA GLN A 742 52.87 14.01 -8.59
C GLN A 742 52.17 14.51 -7.31
N ARG A 743 51.93 13.56 -6.39
CA ARG A 743 51.84 13.78 -4.95
C ARG A 743 53.13 13.22 -4.34
N LEU A 744 53.81 14.00 -3.50
CA LEU A 744 54.46 13.60 -2.24
C LEU A 744 55.35 14.72 -1.70
N GLN A 745 55.55 14.68 -0.37
CA GLN A 745 56.40 15.52 0.51
C GLN A 745 55.69 16.76 1.11
N SER A 746 55.80 17.09 2.40
CA SER A 746 56.49 16.50 3.57
C SER A 746 56.14 17.32 4.81
N GLU A 747 56.47 16.77 5.98
CA GLU A 747 56.31 17.27 7.36
C GLU A 747 57.17 18.50 7.73
N GLU A 748 57.09 18.86 9.04
CA GLU A 748 57.83 19.86 9.86
C GLU A 748 57.16 21.24 9.98
N GLY A 749 56.99 21.89 11.15
CA GLY A 749 57.35 21.58 12.53
C GLY A 749 57.12 22.81 13.45
N CYS A 750 56.90 22.54 14.74
CA CYS A 750 57.19 23.33 15.95
C CYS A 750 56.63 24.75 16.25
N SER A 751 55.84 24.79 17.34
CA SER A 751 56.04 25.57 18.59
C SER A 751 55.66 27.07 18.66
N GLN A 752 54.79 27.46 19.62
CA GLN A 752 55.17 28.00 20.96
C GLN A 752 53.97 28.61 21.75
N PHE A 753 53.86 28.18 23.02
CA PHE A 753 53.45 28.87 24.27
C PHE A 753 52.31 29.92 24.35
N ALA A 754 51.19 29.53 25.00
CA ALA A 754 50.63 29.96 26.33
C ALA A 754 50.69 31.45 26.81
N PRO A 755 49.96 31.92 27.86
CA PRO A 755 48.82 31.34 28.62
C PRO A 755 47.69 32.35 29.13
N LEU A 756 46.62 31.78 29.72
CA LEU A 756 45.84 32.20 30.92
C LEU A 756 44.99 33.51 30.97
N GLU A 757 43.66 33.34 31.02
CA GLU A 757 42.68 33.68 32.13
C GLU A 757 42.69 35.09 32.83
N PRO A 758 41.68 35.52 33.65
CA PRO A 758 40.26 35.13 33.85
C PRO A 758 39.24 36.26 34.31
N PHE A 759 37.98 35.89 34.60
CA PHE A 759 36.93 36.47 35.50
C PHE A 759 36.22 37.84 35.23
N HIS A 760 34.90 37.75 34.92
CA HIS A 760 33.66 38.35 35.54
C HIS A 760 33.65 39.77 36.18
N PRO A 761 32.49 40.36 36.60
CA PRO A 761 31.12 40.49 36.05
C PRO A 761 30.58 41.96 36.18
N SER A 762 29.43 42.33 35.59
CA SER A 762 28.36 43.21 36.19
C SER A 762 27.41 43.83 35.14
N SER A 763 26.11 43.68 35.39
CA SER A 763 24.94 44.43 34.90
C SER A 763 24.74 45.72 35.74
N PRO A 764 23.67 46.54 35.61
CA PRO A 764 22.66 46.79 34.56
C PRO A 764 22.57 48.30 34.18
N ASP A 765 21.75 48.69 33.20
CA ASP A 765 20.88 49.89 33.25
C ASP A 765 20.13 50.11 31.92
N SER A 766 18.81 50.29 32.02
CA SER A 766 17.92 50.83 30.99
C SER A 766 17.32 52.14 31.53
N PRO A 767 16.45 52.91 30.84
CA PRO A 767 16.16 53.04 29.40
C PRO A 767 16.17 54.53 28.95
N ARG A 768 16.11 54.80 27.62
CA ARG A 768 15.36 55.93 26.99
C ARG A 768 15.52 55.96 25.45
N ASP A 769 14.56 55.35 24.77
CA ASP A 769 13.70 55.95 23.73
C ASP A 769 14.22 57.13 22.88
N LYS A 770 14.39 56.94 21.56
CA LYS A 770 13.28 57.06 20.58
C LYS A 770 13.71 56.87 19.11
N SER A 771 12.84 56.13 18.41
CA SER A 771 12.43 56.22 16.99
C SER A 771 13.45 55.93 15.89
N LEU A 772 13.41 54.69 15.39
CA LEU A 772 13.47 54.42 13.96
C LEU A 772 12.41 53.35 13.63
N GLU A 773 11.48 53.70 12.76
CA GLU A 773 10.33 52.89 12.33
C GLU A 773 10.81 51.53 11.78
N SER A 774 10.43 50.44 12.42
CA SER A 774 10.66 49.08 11.90
C SER A 774 9.68 48.82 10.76
N MET A 775 10.21 48.69 9.55
CA MET A 775 9.50 48.14 8.40
C MET A 775 9.13 46.69 8.76
N GLY A 776 7.83 46.41 8.91
CA GLY A 776 7.36 45.12 9.41
C GLY A 776 7.66 43.94 8.48
N THR A 777 7.86 42.77 9.06
CA THR A 777 7.96 41.47 8.39
C THR A 777 6.57 40.95 8.00
N GLU A 778 6.49 39.92 7.14
CA GLU A 778 5.19 39.35 6.71
C GLU A 778 4.37 38.72 7.85
N ASP A 779 5.04 38.34 8.95
CA ASP A 779 4.41 37.74 10.14
C ASP A 779 4.05 38.77 11.23
N ASP A 780 4.25 40.06 10.97
CA ASP A 780 3.98 41.12 11.93
C ASP A 780 2.48 41.46 12.06
N PHE A 781 2.08 41.81 13.27
CA PHE A 781 0.73 42.26 13.56
C PHE A 781 0.57 43.75 13.30
N TRP A 782 -0.50 44.14 12.62
CA TRP A 782 -0.81 45.54 12.34
C TRP A 782 -1.83 46.06 13.33
N GLY A 783 -1.47 47.11 14.08
CA GLY A 783 -2.30 47.72 15.12
C GLY A 783 -2.46 49.24 14.99
N PRO A 784 -3.09 49.88 16.00
CA PRO A 784 -3.40 51.32 15.99
C PRO A 784 -2.18 52.24 15.89
N THR A 785 -1.01 51.74 16.31
CA THR A 785 0.26 52.48 16.34
C THR A 785 1.23 52.09 15.23
N GLY A 786 0.82 51.23 14.28
CA GLY A 786 1.67 50.71 13.21
C GLY A 786 1.96 49.21 13.34
N PRO A 787 2.95 48.68 12.59
CA PRO A 787 3.35 47.28 12.67
C PRO A 787 4.00 46.97 14.03
N VAL A 788 3.68 45.81 14.58
CA VAL A 788 4.24 45.24 15.80
C VAL A 788 5.03 44.00 15.40
N ALA A 789 6.33 44.04 15.65
CA ALA A 789 7.24 42.95 15.32
C ALA A 789 6.86 41.67 16.07
N THR A 790 6.83 40.55 15.34
CA THR A 790 6.65 39.22 15.92
C THR A 790 8.02 38.58 16.16
N GLU A 791 8.31 38.19 17.40
CA GLU A 791 9.55 37.50 17.80
C GLU A 791 9.38 35.99 17.63
N VAL A 792 10.35 35.32 16.99
CA VAL A 792 10.40 33.85 16.91
C VAL A 792 11.02 33.32 18.20
N VAL A 793 10.23 32.62 19.02
CA VAL A 793 10.70 32.07 20.30
C VAL A 793 11.36 30.71 20.10
N ASP A 794 10.72 29.85 19.29
CA ASP A 794 11.22 28.53 18.95
C ASP A 794 10.82 28.20 17.50
N ASN A 795 11.84 28.16 16.63
CA ASN A 795 11.65 27.91 15.21
C ASN A 795 11.31 26.44 14.90
N GLU A 796 11.74 25.49 15.75
CA GLU A 796 11.42 24.06 15.56
C GLU A 796 9.98 23.75 16.00
N ARG A 797 9.49 24.46 17.03
CA ARG A 797 8.10 24.33 17.52
C ARG A 797 7.13 25.33 16.91
N ASN A 798 7.58 26.14 15.96
CA ASN A 798 6.75 27.12 15.28
C ASN A 798 6.02 28.05 16.27
N LEU A 799 6.74 28.49 17.31
CA LEU A 799 6.24 29.31 18.43
C LEU A 799 6.71 30.75 18.30
N TYR A 800 5.74 31.66 18.32
CA TYR A 800 5.94 33.10 18.15
C TYR A 800 5.48 33.87 19.37
N ARG A 801 6.07 35.03 19.62
CA ARG A 801 5.69 35.95 20.68
C ARG A 801 5.53 37.35 20.12
N VAL A 802 4.44 38.02 20.50
CA VAL A 802 4.15 39.39 20.10
C VAL A 802 3.76 40.23 21.31
N GLN A 803 4.28 41.45 21.39
CA GLN A 803 3.99 42.39 22.48
C GLN A 803 3.10 43.52 21.97
N PHE A 804 1.82 43.52 22.36
CA PHE A 804 0.90 44.59 22.02
C PHE A 804 1.02 45.74 23.04
N PRO A 805 1.47 46.93 22.63
CA PRO A 805 1.85 47.99 23.58
C PRO A 805 0.67 48.82 24.08
N VAL A 806 -0.43 48.89 23.33
CA VAL A 806 -1.60 49.72 23.66
C VAL A 806 -2.92 48.98 23.42
N PRO A 807 -4.01 49.36 24.11
CA PRO A 807 -5.35 48.85 23.82
C PRO A 807 -5.75 49.10 22.35
N GLY A 808 -6.38 48.13 21.72
CA GLY A 808 -6.82 48.25 20.33
C GLY A 808 -6.97 46.91 19.61
N SER A 809 -7.22 46.97 18.30
CA SER A 809 -7.31 45.79 17.44
C SER A 809 -6.02 45.59 16.66
N TYR A 810 -5.47 44.39 16.72
CA TYR A 810 -4.26 43.97 16.03
C TYR A 810 -4.60 42.80 15.10
N HIS A 811 -4.16 42.85 13.84
CA HIS A 811 -4.45 41.83 12.84
C HIS A 811 -3.17 41.42 12.10
N CYS A 812 -2.94 40.12 11.95
CA CYS A 812 -1.85 39.56 11.16
C CYS A 812 -2.39 39.08 9.80
N PRO A 813 -2.02 39.73 8.68
CA PRO A 813 -2.49 39.34 7.34
C PRO A 813 -2.09 37.92 6.93
N ASN A 814 -0.93 37.43 7.38
CA ASN A 814 -0.43 36.12 6.96
C ASN A 814 -1.18 34.97 7.64
N THR A 815 -1.47 35.09 8.94
CA THR A 815 -2.19 34.07 9.72
C THR A 815 -3.71 34.25 9.70
N GLY A 816 -4.20 35.46 9.44
CA GLY A 816 -5.62 35.81 9.58
C GLY A 816 -6.07 35.98 11.03
N LEU A 817 -5.16 35.91 12.02
CA LEU A 817 -5.51 36.15 13.41
C LEU A 817 -5.75 37.64 13.67
N ARG A 818 -6.81 37.93 14.43
CA ARG A 818 -7.03 39.27 14.99
C ARG A 818 -7.35 39.21 16.48
N PHE A 819 -6.67 40.07 17.24
CA PHE A 819 -6.86 40.23 18.68
C PHE A 819 -7.41 41.62 18.99
N VAL A 820 -8.37 41.70 19.91
CA VAL A 820 -8.85 42.94 20.50
C VAL A 820 -8.38 42.97 21.95
N VAL A 821 -7.42 43.84 22.26
CA VAL A 821 -6.78 43.90 23.59
C VAL A 821 -7.21 45.14 24.36
N THR A 822 -7.39 44.99 25.67
CA THR A 822 -7.89 46.06 26.57
C THR A 822 -6.77 46.82 27.26
N ARG A 823 -5.57 46.25 27.29
CA ARG A 823 -4.34 46.80 27.89
C ARG A 823 -3.12 46.21 27.19
N ALA A 824 -1.93 46.74 27.49
CA ALA A 824 -0.69 46.18 26.99
C ALA A 824 -0.56 44.71 27.42
N VAL A 825 -0.22 43.82 26.49
CA VAL A 825 -0.17 42.37 26.72
C VAL A 825 0.85 41.70 25.81
N THR A 826 1.49 40.65 26.32
CA THR A 826 2.30 39.74 25.51
C THR A 826 1.46 38.51 25.18
N ILE A 827 1.42 38.14 23.90
CA ILE A 827 0.73 36.94 23.42
C ILE A 827 1.76 36.00 22.80
N GLU A 828 1.69 34.72 23.15
CA GLU A 828 2.41 33.65 22.47
C GLU A 828 1.45 32.87 21.57
N ILE A 829 1.92 32.49 20.39
CA ILE A 829 1.14 31.81 19.35
C ILE A 829 1.99 30.67 18.80
N GLY A 830 1.56 29.43 19.06
CA GLY A 830 2.10 28.22 18.45
C GLY A 830 1.17 27.71 17.34
N PHE A 831 1.75 27.23 16.24
CA PHE A 831 0.99 26.48 15.23
C PHE A 831 0.86 25.01 15.64
N CYS A 832 -0.35 24.48 15.63
CA CYS A 832 -0.62 23.10 16.04
C CYS A 832 -1.26 22.30 14.89
N ALA A 833 -1.16 20.97 14.99
CA ALA A 833 -1.81 20.06 14.06
C ALA A 833 -3.04 19.44 14.71
N TRP A 834 -4.17 19.43 14.02
CA TRP A 834 -5.40 18.78 14.48
C TRP A 834 -5.25 17.27 14.68
N SER A 835 -4.33 16.60 13.98
CA SER A 835 -4.09 15.15 14.09
C SER A 835 -3.62 14.77 15.49
N GLN A 836 -2.83 15.65 16.15
CA GLN A 836 -2.39 15.47 17.53
C GLN A 836 -3.53 15.45 18.56
N HIS A 837 -4.74 15.89 18.17
CA HIS A 837 -5.86 16.08 19.08
C HIS A 837 -7.17 15.40 18.66
N LEU A 838 -7.35 15.08 17.38
CA LEU A 838 -8.60 14.54 16.82
C LEU A 838 -8.53 13.07 16.37
N ASP A 839 -7.35 12.42 16.39
CA ASP A 839 -7.17 11.03 15.93
C ASP A 839 -7.86 9.98 16.84
N GLU A 840 -8.35 10.39 18.03
CA GLU A 840 -8.95 9.47 19.03
C GLU A 840 -10.40 9.83 19.45
N THR A 841 -11.12 10.72 18.73
CA THR A 841 -12.42 11.25 19.23
C THR A 841 -13.64 11.04 18.31
N PRO A 842 -14.86 10.84 18.87
CA PRO A 842 -16.11 10.62 18.13
C PRO A 842 -16.63 11.84 17.31
N PHE A 843 -15.85 12.94 17.25
CA PHE A 843 -16.21 14.14 16.51
C PHE A 843 -16.02 14.01 14.99
N GLN A 844 -15.24 13.00 14.55
CA GLN A 844 -15.05 12.49 13.18
C GLN A 844 -16.25 12.66 12.24
N HIS A 845 -17.43 12.30 12.77
CA HIS A 845 -18.62 12.03 11.97
C HIS A 845 -19.70 13.10 12.14
N SER A 846 -19.49 14.02 13.09
CA SER A 846 -20.44 15.10 13.41
C SER A 846 -19.87 16.49 13.20
N HIS A 847 -18.55 16.64 13.04
CA HIS A 847 -17.88 17.93 12.84
C HIS A 847 -16.74 17.83 11.81
N MET A 848 -16.53 18.90 11.05
CA MET A 848 -15.46 19.06 10.07
C MET A 848 -14.54 20.20 10.51
N VAL A 849 -13.24 20.03 10.35
CA VAL A 849 -12.28 21.14 10.55
C VAL A 849 -12.61 22.27 9.59
N ALA A 850 -12.73 23.48 10.12
CA ALA A 850 -13.11 24.67 9.39
C ALA A 850 -12.03 25.75 9.38
N GLY A 851 -10.96 25.60 10.16
CA GLY A 851 -9.84 26.54 10.22
C GLY A 851 -8.60 25.99 10.94
N PRO A 852 -7.50 26.75 10.94
CA PRO A 852 -6.25 26.39 11.63
C PRO A 852 -6.43 26.22 13.14
N LEU A 853 -5.53 25.43 13.73
CA LEU A 853 -5.40 25.25 15.18
C LEU A 853 -4.21 26.05 15.71
N PHE A 854 -4.45 26.88 16.73
CA PHE A 854 -3.42 27.71 17.36
C PHE A 854 -3.33 27.44 18.87
N ASP A 855 -2.12 27.18 19.39
CA ASP A 855 -1.82 27.25 20.83
C ASP A 855 -1.55 28.70 21.21
N ILE A 856 -2.59 29.40 21.68
CA ILE A 856 -2.48 30.79 22.08
C ILE A 856 -2.28 30.85 23.59
N LYS A 857 -1.39 31.71 24.08
CA LYS A 857 -1.21 32.01 25.50
C LYS A 857 -1.17 33.51 25.72
N ALA A 858 -2.04 34.01 26.61
CA ALA A 858 -2.05 35.41 27.01
C ALA A 858 -2.57 35.57 28.45
N GLU A 859 -2.29 36.72 29.06
CA GLU A 859 -2.77 37.04 30.41
C GLU A 859 -4.32 37.12 30.45
N GLN A 860 -4.93 36.47 31.44
CA GLN A 860 -6.37 36.42 31.59
C GLN A 860 -6.97 37.84 31.71
N GLY A 861 -8.03 38.12 30.95
CA GLY A 861 -8.72 39.42 30.93
C GLY A 861 -8.01 40.54 30.17
N ALA A 862 -6.82 40.30 29.60
CA ALA A 862 -6.12 41.29 28.76
C ALA A 862 -6.62 41.32 27.30
N VAL A 863 -7.18 40.22 26.81
CA VAL A 863 -7.81 40.11 25.48
C VAL A 863 -9.33 40.10 25.63
N ALA A 864 -10.01 41.07 25.04
CA ALA A 864 -11.47 41.16 25.04
C ALA A 864 -12.10 40.21 24.01
N ALA A 865 -11.48 40.06 22.84
CA ALA A 865 -11.95 39.14 21.82
C ALA A 865 -10.81 38.63 20.93
N VAL A 866 -10.95 37.40 20.45
CA VAL A 866 -10.10 36.80 19.42
C VAL A 866 -10.95 36.44 18.20
N HIS A 867 -10.44 36.76 17.02
CA HIS A 867 -11.02 36.41 15.73
C HIS A 867 -10.18 35.26 15.16
N LEU A 868 -10.73 34.06 15.19
CA LEU A 868 -10.09 32.86 14.66
C LEU A 868 -10.46 32.70 13.18
N PRO A 869 -9.48 32.57 12.26
CA PRO A 869 -9.76 32.43 10.85
C PRO A 869 -10.43 31.09 10.53
N HIS A 870 -11.30 31.07 9.53
CA HIS A 870 -11.89 29.86 8.96
C HIS A 870 -11.96 29.94 7.44
N PHE A 871 -11.89 28.80 6.77
CA PHE A 871 -11.95 28.71 5.31
C PHE A 871 -13.35 28.44 4.76
N VAL A 872 -14.40 28.32 5.59
CA VAL A 872 -15.79 28.16 5.10
C VAL A 872 -16.27 29.41 4.37
N ALA A 873 -16.79 29.25 3.14
CA ALA A 873 -17.29 30.36 2.33
C ALA A 873 -18.77 30.62 2.65
N LEU A 874 -19.04 31.69 3.39
CA LEU A 874 -20.39 32.09 3.79
C LEU A 874 -21.06 32.95 2.70
N GLN A 875 -22.31 32.63 2.34
CA GLN A 875 -23.12 33.46 1.45
C GLN A 875 -23.67 34.69 2.19
N GLU A 876 -23.88 35.81 1.49
CA GLU A 876 -24.46 37.02 2.09
C GLU A 876 -25.88 36.73 2.62
N GLY A 877 -26.00 36.57 3.95
CA GLY A 877 -27.23 36.17 4.64
C GLY A 877 -27.01 35.93 6.14
N GLN A 878 -28.08 35.63 6.87
CA GLN A 878 -28.01 35.33 8.30
C GLN A 878 -27.45 33.91 8.50
N VAL A 879 -26.16 33.81 8.85
CA VAL A 879 -25.48 32.53 9.11
C VAL A 879 -25.92 31.99 10.47
N ASP A 880 -26.35 30.73 10.51
CA ASP A 880 -26.71 30.07 11.77
C ASP A 880 -25.43 29.79 12.58
N ILE A 881 -25.25 30.57 13.64
CA ILE A 881 -24.08 30.49 14.54
C ILE A 881 -23.95 29.08 15.15
N SER A 882 -25.06 28.33 15.28
CA SER A 882 -25.05 26.97 15.84
C SER A 882 -24.29 25.93 14.99
N TRP A 883 -23.93 26.28 13.75
CA TRP A 883 -23.12 25.42 12.89
C TRP A 883 -21.63 25.51 13.24
N PHE A 884 -21.18 26.61 13.83
CA PHE A 884 -19.78 26.84 14.16
C PHE A 884 -19.52 26.60 15.64
N HIS A 885 -18.43 25.89 15.94
CA HIS A 885 -17.94 25.68 17.29
C HIS A 885 -16.45 26.01 17.33
N VAL A 886 -15.99 26.62 18.41
CA VAL A 886 -14.57 26.74 18.70
C VAL A 886 -14.18 25.56 19.58
N ALA A 887 -13.36 24.66 19.05
CA ALA A 887 -12.73 23.63 19.86
C ALA A 887 -11.70 24.30 20.75
N HIS A 888 -11.75 23.99 22.04
CA HIS A 888 -10.87 24.51 23.06
C HIS A 888 -10.31 23.34 23.88
N PHE A 889 -9.01 23.08 23.78
CA PHE A 889 -8.37 21.91 24.38
C PHE A 889 -7.84 22.22 25.78
N GLN A 890 -8.48 21.69 26.81
CA GLN A 890 -8.09 21.90 28.22
C GLN A 890 -7.46 20.63 28.81
N GLU A 891 -6.87 20.70 30.00
CA GLU A 891 -6.22 19.56 30.69
C GLU A 891 -7.13 18.32 30.84
N HIS A 892 -8.46 18.50 30.82
CA HIS A 892 -9.45 17.43 31.02
C HIS A 892 -10.17 17.02 29.71
N GLY A 893 -9.73 17.50 28.54
CA GLY A 893 -10.28 17.16 27.23
C GLY A 893 -10.70 18.38 26.39
N MET A 894 -11.29 18.10 25.21
CA MET A 894 -11.80 19.12 24.29
C MET A 894 -13.19 19.60 24.71
N VAL A 895 -13.35 20.92 24.81
CA VAL A 895 -14.62 21.61 25.03
C VAL A 895 -15.01 22.35 23.75
N LEU A 896 -16.29 22.26 23.35
CA LEU A 896 -16.82 23.03 22.23
C LEU A 896 -17.50 24.29 22.74
N GLU A 897 -16.93 25.45 22.43
CA GLU A 897 -17.49 26.75 22.77
C GLU A 897 -18.31 27.30 21.60
N THR A 898 -19.48 27.87 21.90
CA THR A 898 -20.32 28.52 20.89
C THR A 898 -19.78 29.93 20.64
N PRO A 899 -19.45 30.29 19.38
CA PRO A 899 -18.89 31.60 19.10
C PRO A 899 -19.91 32.70 19.31
N ALA A 900 -19.44 33.89 19.69
CA ALA A 900 -20.30 35.05 19.87
C ALA A 900 -20.90 35.51 18.54
N ARG A 901 -20.07 35.49 17.49
CA ARG A 901 -20.41 35.91 16.12
C ARG A 901 -19.56 35.14 15.10
N VAL A 902 -20.08 34.95 13.91
CA VAL A 902 -19.35 34.40 12.75
C VAL A 902 -19.42 35.42 11.62
N GLU A 903 -18.25 35.80 11.11
CA GLU A 903 -18.05 36.68 9.96
C GLU A 903 -17.57 35.87 8.75
N GLN A 904 -17.46 36.49 7.57
CA GLN A 904 -17.16 35.78 6.31
C GLN A 904 -15.90 34.88 6.35
N HIS A 905 -14.89 35.25 7.14
CA HIS A 905 -13.61 34.53 7.24
C HIS A 905 -13.15 34.32 8.69
N HIS A 906 -13.96 34.71 9.68
CA HIS A 906 -13.54 34.68 11.08
C HIS A 906 -14.68 34.29 12.02
N THR A 907 -14.33 33.47 13.00
CA THR A 907 -15.18 33.14 14.15
C THR A 907 -14.72 33.98 15.35
N ILE A 908 -15.63 34.71 15.97
CA ILE A 908 -15.32 35.64 17.07
C ILE A 908 -15.66 34.99 18.41
N LEU A 909 -14.67 34.91 19.29
CA LEU A 909 -14.83 34.49 20.68
C LEU A 909 -14.56 35.68 21.60
N GLU A 910 -15.53 36.04 22.43
CA GLU A 910 -15.43 37.11 23.43
C GLU A 910 -14.98 36.54 24.79
N ASN A 911 -14.10 37.26 25.48
CA ASN A 911 -13.48 36.85 26.74
C ASN A 911 -12.86 35.44 26.68
N PRO A 912 -11.98 35.16 25.69
CA PRO A 912 -11.41 33.84 25.50
C PRO A 912 -10.57 33.41 26.70
N SER A 913 -10.76 32.16 27.12
CA SER A 913 -9.71 31.39 27.79
C SER A 913 -8.77 30.82 26.74
N PHE A 914 -7.47 30.94 26.97
CA PHE A 914 -6.45 30.59 25.99
C PHE A 914 -5.84 29.22 26.25
N SER A 915 -5.89 28.38 25.22
CA SER A 915 -5.22 27.09 25.07
C SER A 915 -5.18 26.77 23.56
N PRO A 916 -4.77 25.57 23.10
CA PRO A 916 -4.99 25.17 21.72
C PRO A 916 -6.46 25.32 21.35
N MET A 917 -6.74 26.16 20.35
CA MET A 917 -8.09 26.47 19.89
C MET A 917 -8.19 26.64 18.39
N GLY A 918 -9.31 26.19 17.82
CA GLY A 918 -9.54 26.17 16.38
C GLY A 918 -11.02 26.00 16.04
N VAL A 919 -11.40 26.29 14.80
CA VAL A 919 -12.80 26.32 14.37
C VAL A 919 -13.24 24.97 13.79
N LEU A 920 -14.35 24.43 14.29
CA LEU A 920 -15.05 23.25 13.78
C LEU A 920 -16.43 23.64 13.24
N LEU A 921 -16.86 22.98 12.17
CA LEU A 921 -18.19 23.10 11.58
C LEU A 921 -19.00 21.82 11.82
N ARG A 922 -20.19 21.93 12.39
CA ARG A 922 -21.10 20.80 12.63
C ARG A 922 -21.68 20.27 11.31
N MET A 923 -21.62 18.96 11.12
CA MET A 923 -21.95 18.25 9.89
C MET A 923 -23.28 17.49 9.97
N ILE A 924 -23.99 17.43 8.85
CA ILE A 924 -25.08 16.46 8.60
C ILE A 924 -24.54 15.46 7.56
N PRO A 925 -24.45 14.14 7.86
CA PRO A 925 -23.76 13.14 7.03
C PRO A 925 -24.18 13.09 5.55
N ALA A 926 -25.43 13.46 5.23
CA ALA A 926 -25.95 13.48 3.86
C ALA A 926 -25.37 14.62 2.96
N VAL A 927 -24.70 15.63 3.55
CA VAL A 927 -24.38 16.90 2.86
C VAL A 927 -22.87 17.16 2.75
N ARG A 928 -22.02 16.17 3.08
CA ARG A 928 -20.55 16.33 3.14
C ARG A 928 -19.91 16.91 1.87
N HIS A 929 -20.48 16.64 0.70
CA HIS A 929 -19.96 17.07 -0.61
C HIS A 929 -20.44 18.47 -1.06
N PHE A 930 -21.17 19.22 -0.23
CA PHE A 930 -21.80 20.49 -0.61
C PHE A 930 -21.36 21.70 0.23
N ILE A 931 -20.28 21.60 1.01
CA ILE A 931 -19.81 22.72 1.84
C ILE A 931 -18.80 23.56 1.03
N PRO A 932 -19.14 24.83 0.71
CA PRO A 932 -18.25 25.71 -0.02
C PRO A 932 -17.15 26.25 0.88
N VAL A 933 -15.90 26.22 0.39
CA VAL A 933 -14.71 26.69 1.09
C VAL A 933 -13.86 27.59 0.20
N THR A 934 -13.19 28.55 0.84
CA THR A 934 -12.08 29.31 0.27
C THR A 934 -10.82 28.42 0.20
N SER A 935 -10.11 28.47 -0.92
CA SER A 935 -8.97 27.60 -1.20
C SER A 935 -7.79 28.42 -1.73
N ILE A 936 -6.58 27.88 -1.62
CA ILE A 936 -5.35 28.47 -2.17
C ILE A 936 -4.70 27.46 -3.12
N THR A 937 -4.11 28.00 -4.20
CA THR A 937 -3.19 27.26 -5.07
C THR A 937 -1.76 27.69 -4.79
N LEU A 938 -0.87 26.75 -4.46
CA LEU A 938 0.55 27.01 -4.24
C LEU A 938 1.35 26.39 -5.38
N ILE A 939 2.36 27.10 -5.86
CA ILE A 939 3.25 26.61 -6.91
C ILE A 939 4.68 26.74 -6.44
N TYR A 940 5.41 25.64 -6.49
CA TYR A 940 6.84 25.59 -6.22
C TYR A 940 7.58 25.14 -7.47
N TYR A 941 8.84 25.50 -7.63
CA TYR A 941 9.67 25.02 -8.73
C TYR A 941 11.09 24.67 -8.30
N TYR A 942 11.68 23.72 -9.02
CA TYR A 942 13.08 23.34 -8.93
C TYR A 942 13.68 23.28 -10.33
N VAL A 943 14.90 23.83 -10.48
CA VAL A 943 15.60 23.90 -11.78
C VAL A 943 16.75 22.90 -11.79
N SER A 944 16.67 21.89 -12.66
CA SER A 944 17.76 20.95 -12.93
C SER A 944 18.54 21.37 -14.20
N LEU A 945 19.65 20.70 -14.50
CA LEU A 945 20.51 21.00 -15.67
C LEU A 945 19.79 20.92 -17.03
N LYS A 946 18.65 20.22 -17.13
CA LYS A 946 17.93 20.00 -18.40
C LYS A 946 16.42 20.24 -18.33
N GLU A 947 15.82 20.38 -17.15
CA GLU A 947 14.37 20.45 -16.95
C GLU A 947 14.01 21.31 -15.73
N VAL A 948 12.82 21.91 -15.75
CA VAL A 948 12.20 22.61 -14.61
C VAL A 948 11.01 21.78 -14.14
N THR A 949 11.03 21.41 -12.87
CA THR A 949 9.91 20.71 -12.20
C THR A 949 9.10 21.71 -11.42
N PHE A 950 7.77 21.64 -11.49
CA PHE A 950 6.88 22.40 -10.62
C PHE A 950 6.03 21.46 -9.76
N HIS A 951 5.78 21.84 -8.51
CA HIS A 951 4.76 21.23 -7.67
C HIS A 951 3.59 22.19 -7.52
N LEU A 952 2.38 21.73 -7.81
CA LEU A 952 1.14 22.51 -7.68
C LEU A 952 0.24 21.89 -6.62
N TYR A 953 -0.02 22.62 -5.55
CA TYR A 953 -0.94 22.23 -4.47
C TYR A 953 -2.27 22.95 -4.62
N LEU A 954 -3.37 22.27 -4.28
CA LEU A 954 -4.69 22.85 -4.10
C LEU A 954 -5.21 22.49 -2.71
N ILE A 955 -5.21 23.46 -1.80
CA ILE A 955 -5.53 23.25 -0.38
C ILE A 955 -6.61 24.22 0.10
N PRO A 956 -7.33 23.92 1.19
CA PRO A 956 -8.14 24.91 1.90
C PRO A 956 -7.28 26.13 2.29
N ASN A 957 -7.90 27.30 2.44
CA ASN A 957 -7.20 28.52 2.87
C ASN A 957 -6.83 28.46 4.37
N ASP A 958 -5.85 27.60 4.68
CA ASP A 958 -5.32 27.35 6.01
C ASP A 958 -3.83 27.73 6.03
N CYS A 959 -3.49 28.73 6.86
CA CYS A 959 -2.13 29.24 6.99
C CYS A 959 -1.15 28.21 7.60
N THR A 960 -1.63 27.28 8.44
CA THR A 960 -0.79 26.24 9.07
C THR A 960 -0.33 25.21 8.03
N ILE A 961 -1.25 24.79 7.15
CA ILE A 961 -0.95 23.85 6.05
C ILE A 961 0.02 24.51 5.06
N ARG A 962 -0.27 25.76 4.65
CA ARG A 962 0.60 26.50 3.73
C ARG A 962 2.02 26.61 4.27
N LYS A 963 2.17 26.95 5.55
CA LYS A 963 3.48 27.07 6.19
C LYS A 963 4.22 25.74 6.25
N ALA A 964 3.52 24.64 6.57
CA ALA A 964 4.12 23.30 6.57
C ALA A 964 4.64 22.90 5.17
N ILE A 965 3.88 23.21 4.11
CA ILE A 965 4.33 22.99 2.72
C ILE A 965 5.54 23.87 2.38
N ASP A 966 5.51 25.16 2.75
CA ASP A 966 6.64 26.08 2.53
C ASP A 966 7.94 25.53 3.18
N GLU A 967 7.86 25.02 4.41
CA GLU A 967 8.99 24.43 5.13
C GLU A 967 9.47 23.10 4.50
N GLU A 968 8.54 22.25 4.05
CA GLU A 968 8.85 20.98 3.41
C GLU A 968 9.53 21.18 2.05
N GLU A 969 8.96 22.00 1.19
CA GLU A 969 9.50 22.32 -0.13
C GLU A 969 10.87 23.01 -0.05
N MET A 970 11.06 23.86 0.96
CA MET A 970 12.34 24.51 1.21
C MET A 970 13.45 23.51 1.57
N LYS A 971 13.15 22.41 2.28
CA LYS A 971 14.13 21.33 2.57
C LYS A 971 14.67 20.69 1.28
N PHE A 972 13.84 20.64 0.23
CA PHE A 972 14.19 20.08 -1.08
C PHE A 972 14.66 21.13 -2.10
N GLN A 973 14.94 22.35 -1.65
CA GLN A 973 15.44 23.46 -2.48
C GLN A 973 14.45 23.95 -3.55
N PHE A 974 13.16 23.67 -3.38
CA PHE A 974 12.12 24.24 -4.21
C PHE A 974 11.87 25.71 -3.82
N VAL A 975 11.49 26.52 -4.82
CA VAL A 975 11.23 27.95 -4.64
C VAL A 975 9.77 28.26 -4.98
N ARG A 976 9.09 28.98 -4.09
CA ARG A 976 7.68 29.35 -4.28
C ARG A 976 7.50 30.43 -5.36
N ILE A 977 6.45 30.26 -6.17
CA ILE A 977 5.94 31.24 -7.13
C ILE A 977 4.59 31.73 -6.61
N ASN A 978 4.50 33.02 -6.32
CA ASN A 978 3.27 33.64 -5.89
C ASN A 978 2.32 33.88 -7.08
N LYS A 979 1.16 33.23 -7.05
CA LYS A 979 0.05 33.41 -7.99
C LYS A 979 -1.24 33.68 -7.21
N PRO A 980 -2.22 34.40 -7.78
CA PRO A 980 -3.49 34.67 -7.10
C PRO A 980 -4.24 33.36 -6.81
N PRO A 981 -5.03 33.27 -5.72
CA PRO A 981 -5.85 32.09 -5.43
C PRO A 981 -7.08 31.98 -6.37
N PRO A 982 -7.80 30.84 -6.37
CA PRO A 982 -9.12 30.71 -7.00
C PRO A 982 -10.12 31.75 -6.49
N LEU A 983 -10.92 32.34 -7.39
CA LEU A 983 -11.93 33.35 -7.03
C LEU A 983 -13.24 32.71 -6.53
N ASP A 984 -13.60 31.55 -7.08
CA ASP A 984 -14.83 30.83 -6.72
C ASP A 984 -14.63 29.90 -5.52
N SER A 985 -15.67 29.70 -4.73
CA SER A 985 -15.67 28.74 -3.63
C SER A 985 -15.64 27.30 -4.16
N LEU A 986 -14.82 26.46 -3.53
CA LEU A 986 -14.63 25.05 -3.87
C LEU A 986 -15.28 24.14 -2.84
N TYR A 987 -15.38 22.85 -3.14
CA TYR A 987 -16.10 21.90 -2.29
C TYR A 987 -15.15 20.83 -1.77
N ILE A 988 -15.11 20.67 -0.44
CA ILE A 988 -14.34 19.60 0.19
C ILE A 988 -14.87 18.23 -0.28
N GLY A 989 -13.96 17.32 -0.61
CA GLY A 989 -14.24 15.99 -1.18
C GLY A 989 -14.50 15.98 -2.69
N SER A 990 -14.47 17.14 -3.36
CA SER A 990 -14.55 17.22 -4.83
C SER A 990 -13.17 17.10 -5.47
N ARG A 991 -13.16 16.64 -6.72
CA ARG A 991 -11.93 16.41 -7.49
C ARG A 991 -11.79 17.38 -8.65
N TYR A 992 -10.58 17.88 -8.83
CA TYR A 992 -10.22 18.95 -9.75
C TYR A 992 -9.11 18.51 -10.69
N THR A 993 -9.18 18.91 -11.96
CA THR A 993 -8.23 18.50 -12.99
C THR A 993 -7.26 19.63 -13.31
N VAL A 994 -5.96 19.36 -13.19
CA VAL A 994 -4.86 20.25 -13.56
C VAL A 994 -4.49 20.04 -15.02
N SER A 995 -4.36 21.12 -15.78
CA SER A 995 -4.03 21.12 -17.20
C SER A 995 -3.13 22.31 -17.56
N ALA A 996 -2.45 22.23 -18.70
CA ALA A 996 -1.57 23.29 -19.19
C ALA A 996 -1.86 23.63 -20.67
N SER A 997 -1.55 24.87 -21.08
CA SER A 997 -1.71 25.32 -22.47
C SER A 997 -0.75 24.67 -23.44
N LYS A 998 0.35 24.11 -22.94
CA LYS A 998 1.30 23.28 -23.70
C LYS A 998 1.12 21.85 -23.25
N LYS A 999 1.43 20.91 -24.15
CA LYS A 999 1.47 19.49 -23.81
C LYS A 999 2.67 19.23 -22.89
N LEU A 1000 2.39 19.27 -21.59
CA LEU A 1000 3.35 19.03 -20.51
C LEU A 1000 2.94 17.77 -19.78
N GLU A 1001 3.90 17.14 -19.15
CA GLU A 1001 3.67 16.00 -18.29
C GLU A 1001 3.24 16.49 -16.91
N ILE A 1002 2.06 16.08 -16.46
CA ILE A 1002 1.45 16.48 -15.18
C ILE A 1002 1.00 15.21 -14.45
N ILE A 1003 1.51 14.97 -13.23
CA ILE A 1003 1.27 13.75 -12.48
C ILE A 1003 1.06 14.07 -10.98
N PRO A 1004 -0.07 13.65 -10.36
CA PRO A 1004 -1.33 13.28 -10.99
C PRO A 1004 -2.00 14.50 -11.66
N MET A 1005 -2.83 14.26 -12.69
CA MET A 1005 -3.67 15.32 -13.28
C MET A 1005 -4.90 15.66 -12.43
N GLU A 1006 -5.25 14.83 -11.46
CA GLU A 1006 -6.45 14.97 -10.64
C GLU A 1006 -6.05 15.19 -9.18
N LEU A 1007 -6.54 16.27 -8.58
CA LEU A 1007 -6.34 16.62 -7.18
C LEU A 1007 -7.69 16.62 -6.46
N GLU A 1008 -7.78 15.89 -5.36
CA GLU A 1008 -8.93 15.94 -4.46
C GLU A 1008 -8.74 17.04 -3.41
N LEU A 1009 -9.68 17.99 -3.33
CA LEU A 1009 -9.65 19.01 -2.29
C LEU A 1009 -10.15 18.40 -0.98
N CYS A 1010 -9.23 18.08 -0.09
CA CYS A 1010 -9.53 17.58 1.26
C CYS A 1010 -8.73 18.36 2.31
N TYR A 1011 -9.23 18.37 3.55
CA TYR A 1011 -8.45 18.89 4.67
C TYR A 1011 -7.45 17.82 5.12
N ARG A 1012 -6.16 18.15 5.13
CA ARG A 1012 -5.07 17.32 5.66
C ARG A 1012 -4.28 18.15 6.65
N SER A 1013 -4.11 17.63 7.87
CA SER A 1013 -3.51 18.37 8.98
C SER A 1013 -2.05 18.74 8.68
N PRO A 1014 -1.52 19.85 9.23
CA PRO A 1014 -0.08 20.15 9.14
C PRO A 1014 0.76 18.96 9.64
N GLY A 1015 1.72 18.51 8.84
CA GLY A 1015 2.54 17.31 9.11
C GLY A 1015 2.05 16.02 8.44
N GLU A 1016 0.82 16.00 7.91
CA GLU A 1016 0.37 14.97 6.96
C GLU A 1016 0.80 15.31 5.53
N SER A 1017 1.12 14.30 4.73
CA SER A 1017 1.51 14.49 3.32
C SER A 1017 0.38 15.15 2.52
N GLN A 1018 0.65 16.33 1.96
CA GLN A 1018 -0.30 17.10 1.16
C GLN A 1018 -0.36 16.58 -0.28
N LEU A 1019 -1.51 16.72 -0.95
CA LEU A 1019 -1.66 16.33 -2.34
C LEU A 1019 -1.19 17.45 -3.27
N PHE A 1020 -0.37 17.11 -4.26
CA PHE A 1020 0.10 18.03 -5.30
C PHE A 1020 0.25 17.33 -6.65
N SER A 1021 0.29 18.14 -7.71
CA SER A 1021 0.63 17.71 -9.07
C SER A 1021 2.05 18.13 -9.40
N GLU A 1022 2.89 17.18 -9.79
CA GLU A 1022 4.19 17.42 -10.41
C GLU A 1022 4.02 17.78 -11.88
N ILE A 1023 4.71 18.82 -12.34
CA ILE A 1023 4.64 19.31 -13.72
C ILE A 1023 6.06 19.41 -14.27
N TYR A 1024 6.39 18.60 -15.27
CA TYR A 1024 7.72 18.56 -15.87
C TYR A 1024 7.80 19.42 -17.13
N VAL A 1025 8.81 20.30 -17.18
CA VAL A 1025 9.02 21.26 -18.26
C VAL A 1025 10.47 21.21 -18.74
N GLY A 1026 10.72 20.62 -19.91
CA GLY A 1026 12.07 20.51 -20.47
C GLY A 1026 12.81 21.85 -20.62
N HIS A 1027 12.31 22.77 -21.45
CA HIS A 1027 12.88 24.12 -21.57
C HIS A 1027 11.80 25.19 -21.52
N MET A 1028 11.85 26.06 -20.51
CA MET A 1028 10.91 27.17 -20.34
C MET A 1028 11.30 28.38 -21.23
N ASN A 1029 11.15 28.25 -22.54
CA ASN A 1029 11.48 29.32 -23.51
C ASN A 1029 10.33 30.32 -23.73
N SER A 1030 9.10 29.91 -23.41
CA SER A 1030 7.90 30.76 -23.49
C SER A 1030 6.93 30.39 -22.38
N GLY A 1031 6.07 31.33 -22.00
CA GLY A 1031 5.17 31.15 -20.86
C GLY A 1031 4.25 29.93 -20.98
N ILE A 1032 3.89 29.34 -19.84
CA ILE A 1032 3.01 28.18 -19.69
C ILE A 1032 1.79 28.64 -18.92
N LYS A 1033 0.60 28.45 -19.50
CA LYS A 1033 -0.65 28.76 -18.80
C LYS A 1033 -1.17 27.48 -18.15
N LEU A 1034 -1.17 27.44 -16.83
CA LEU A 1034 -1.77 26.37 -16.02
C LEU A 1034 -3.25 26.68 -15.77
N GLN A 1035 -4.07 25.64 -15.72
CA GLN A 1035 -5.51 25.70 -15.50
C GLN A 1035 -5.96 24.58 -14.57
N ILE A 1036 -6.83 24.90 -13.62
CA ILE A 1036 -7.55 23.92 -12.80
C ILE A 1036 -9.03 23.97 -13.21
N LYS A 1037 -9.61 22.79 -13.48
CA LYS A 1037 -11.01 22.65 -13.89
C LYS A 1037 -11.78 21.71 -12.97
N ASP A 1038 -13.08 21.95 -12.81
CA ASP A 1038 -13.98 21.02 -12.13
C ASP A 1038 -14.12 19.71 -12.91
N LYS A 1039 -13.94 18.55 -12.29
CA LYS A 1039 -14.02 17.26 -13.03
C LYS A 1039 -15.43 16.94 -13.52
N LYS A 1040 -16.47 17.36 -12.79
CA LYS A 1040 -17.87 17.00 -13.07
C LYS A 1040 -18.49 17.90 -14.13
N HIS A 1041 -18.17 19.18 -14.09
CA HIS A 1041 -18.75 20.22 -14.94
C HIS A 1041 -17.78 20.77 -15.98
N MET A 1042 -16.48 20.42 -15.88
CA MET A 1042 -15.41 20.92 -16.76
C MET A 1042 -15.27 22.45 -16.78
N SER A 1043 -15.79 23.14 -15.75
CA SER A 1043 -15.70 24.59 -15.60
C SER A 1043 -14.28 24.99 -15.21
N LEU A 1044 -13.80 26.12 -15.74
CA LEU A 1044 -12.50 26.68 -15.37
C LEU A 1044 -12.62 27.35 -14.00
N ILE A 1045 -11.80 26.92 -13.05
CA ILE A 1045 -11.81 27.38 -11.67
C ILE A 1045 -10.69 28.38 -11.42
N TRP A 1046 -9.53 28.08 -11.99
CA TRP A 1046 -8.33 28.85 -11.77
C TRP A 1046 -7.42 28.78 -12.99
N GLU A 1047 -6.79 29.90 -13.33
CA GLU A 1047 -5.72 29.92 -14.33
C GLU A 1047 -4.58 30.82 -13.90
N ALA A 1048 -3.35 30.43 -14.25
CA ALA A 1048 -2.19 31.29 -14.11
C ALA A 1048 -1.18 31.09 -15.23
N LEU A 1049 -0.57 32.20 -15.66
CA LEU A 1049 0.53 32.20 -16.61
C LEU A 1049 1.87 32.19 -15.87
N LEU A 1050 2.64 31.11 -16.01
CA LEU A 1050 4.03 30.99 -15.59
C LEU A 1050 4.94 31.52 -16.70
N LYS A 1051 5.78 32.51 -16.42
CA LYS A 1051 6.73 33.08 -17.38
C LYS A 1051 8.17 32.66 -17.04
N PRO A 1052 9.09 32.62 -18.02
CA PRO A 1052 10.50 32.35 -17.73
C PRO A 1052 11.11 33.31 -16.71
N GLY A 1053 10.67 34.57 -16.69
CA GLY A 1053 11.08 35.57 -15.68
C GLY A 1053 10.52 35.33 -14.27
N ASP A 1054 9.61 34.36 -14.09
CA ASP A 1054 9.17 33.91 -12.76
C ASP A 1054 10.23 32.96 -12.13
N LEU A 1055 11.12 32.36 -12.94
CA LEU A 1055 12.18 31.47 -12.49
C LEU A 1055 13.47 32.26 -12.16
N ARG A 1056 13.97 32.12 -10.94
CA ARG A 1056 15.26 32.69 -10.52
C ARG A 1056 16.43 31.82 -11.01
N PRO A 1057 17.60 32.39 -11.37
CA PRO A 1057 18.85 31.62 -11.47
C PRO A 1057 19.23 31.11 -10.08
N VAL A 1058 19.43 29.80 -9.93
CA VAL A 1058 19.97 29.21 -8.69
C VAL A 1058 21.43 29.61 -8.57
N LEU A 1059 21.74 30.63 -7.76
CA LEU A 1059 23.10 30.90 -7.31
C LEU A 1059 23.39 29.97 -6.12
N PRO A 1060 24.49 29.20 -6.12
CA PRO A 1060 24.91 28.46 -4.93
C PRO A 1060 25.15 29.45 -3.79
N MET A 1061 24.68 29.11 -2.58
CA MET A 1061 24.96 29.87 -1.37
C MET A 1061 26.48 29.91 -1.14
N ILE A 1062 27.12 31.00 -1.55
CA ILE A 1062 28.45 31.40 -1.07
C ILE A 1062 28.21 32.33 0.13
N PRO A 1063 28.94 32.19 1.24
CA PRO A 1063 28.86 33.15 2.34
C PRO A 1063 29.27 34.53 1.81
N ALA A 1064 28.33 35.47 1.76
CA ALA A 1064 28.57 36.78 1.19
C ALA A 1064 29.54 37.57 2.08
N ALA A 1065 30.76 37.76 1.60
CA ALA A 1065 31.67 38.78 2.12
C ALA A 1065 31.05 40.18 1.91
N HIS A 1066 31.09 40.99 2.96
CA HIS A 1066 30.64 42.37 2.97
C HIS A 1066 31.17 43.18 1.78
N LYS A 1067 30.27 43.86 1.07
CA LYS A 1067 30.61 44.99 0.18
C LYS A 1067 29.70 46.18 0.49
N GLU A 1068 30.35 47.32 0.72
CA GLU A 1068 29.77 48.61 1.08
C GLU A 1068 28.80 49.17 0.02
N SER A 1069 27.90 50.07 0.45
CA SER A 1069 26.85 50.70 -0.36
C SER A 1069 27.34 51.85 -1.25
N PRO A 1070 26.60 52.13 -2.34
CA PRO A 1070 26.39 53.49 -2.81
C PRO A 1070 24.92 53.92 -2.69
N ALA A 1071 24.72 55.23 -2.58
CA ALA A 1071 23.50 55.96 -2.21
C ALA A 1071 22.16 55.53 -2.87
N SER A 1072 21.09 55.61 -2.09
CA SER A 1072 19.71 55.19 -2.35
C SER A 1072 19.06 55.81 -3.60
N LEU A 1073 18.96 55.05 -4.69
CA LEU A 1073 18.02 55.31 -5.79
C LEU A 1073 16.56 55.15 -5.32
N HIS A 1074 15.65 55.95 -5.88
CA HIS A 1074 14.22 55.82 -5.59
C HIS A 1074 13.66 54.51 -6.20
N PHE A 1075 12.67 53.87 -5.55
CA PHE A 1075 12.10 52.56 -5.96
C PHE A 1075 11.81 52.47 -7.47
N LEU A 1076 11.16 53.49 -8.03
CA LEU A 1076 10.84 53.55 -9.46
C LEU A 1076 12.06 53.51 -10.39
N ASP A 1077 13.17 54.12 -9.96
CA ASP A 1077 14.41 54.12 -10.74
C ASP A 1077 15.15 52.80 -10.58
N GLN A 1078 15.12 52.22 -9.37
CA GLN A 1078 15.72 50.92 -9.05
C GLN A 1078 15.06 49.77 -9.81
N HIS A 1079 13.74 49.83 -10.00
CA HIS A 1079 12.94 48.76 -10.61
C HIS A 1079 12.38 49.14 -11.99
N ARG A 1080 12.94 50.16 -12.64
CA ARG A 1080 12.43 50.72 -13.91
C ARG A 1080 12.19 49.67 -14.99
N GLU A 1081 13.16 48.80 -15.26
CA GLU A 1081 13.03 47.79 -16.31
C GLU A 1081 11.95 46.75 -15.98
N GLN A 1082 11.85 46.38 -14.71
CA GLN A 1082 10.88 45.39 -14.24
C GLN A 1082 9.46 45.95 -14.26
N LEU A 1083 9.28 47.23 -13.92
CA LEU A 1083 8.00 47.93 -14.03
C LEU A 1083 7.57 48.08 -15.50
N VAL A 1084 8.49 48.46 -16.40
CA VAL A 1084 8.21 48.53 -17.85
C VAL A 1084 7.78 47.17 -18.40
N ALA A 1085 8.43 46.08 -17.98
CA ALA A 1085 8.17 44.75 -18.54
C ALA A 1085 6.89 44.09 -17.98
N ARG A 1086 6.51 44.40 -16.73
CA ARG A 1086 5.53 43.61 -15.97
C ARG A 1086 4.21 44.33 -15.66
N VAL A 1087 4.12 45.65 -15.85
CA VAL A 1087 2.84 46.36 -15.74
C VAL A 1087 1.93 45.94 -16.90
N THR A 1088 0.78 45.36 -16.55
CA THR A 1088 -0.14 44.74 -17.51
C THR A 1088 -1.20 45.70 -18.03
N SER A 1089 -1.57 46.74 -17.27
CA SER A 1089 -2.53 47.77 -17.67
C SER A 1089 -2.02 49.16 -17.32
N VAL A 1090 -1.85 50.03 -18.32
CA VAL A 1090 -1.20 51.35 -18.10
C VAL A 1090 -2.21 52.48 -18.07
N ASP A 1091 -3.35 52.36 -18.77
CA ASP A 1091 -4.33 53.45 -18.86
C ASP A 1091 -4.94 53.83 -17.49
N PRO A 1092 -5.34 52.90 -16.59
CA PRO A 1092 -5.82 53.25 -15.25
C PRO A 1092 -4.74 53.90 -14.37
N LEU A 1093 -3.47 53.57 -14.62
CA LEU A 1093 -2.34 54.20 -13.95
C LEU A 1093 -2.16 55.65 -14.44
N LEU A 1094 -2.24 55.88 -15.75
CA LEU A 1094 -2.16 57.22 -16.33
C LEU A 1094 -3.32 58.10 -15.87
N ASP A 1095 -4.53 57.56 -15.80
CA ASP A 1095 -5.73 58.30 -15.37
C ASP A 1095 -5.60 58.81 -13.92
N LYS A 1096 -4.93 58.04 -13.05
CA LYS A 1096 -4.63 58.46 -11.66
C LYS A 1096 -3.48 59.46 -11.58
N LEU A 1097 -2.61 59.51 -12.58
CA LEU A 1097 -1.47 60.42 -12.63
C LEU A 1097 -1.80 61.74 -13.35
N HIS A 1098 -2.88 61.76 -14.12
CA HIS A 1098 -3.40 62.93 -14.82
C HIS A 1098 -3.79 64.05 -13.84
N GLY A 1099 -3.23 65.23 -14.04
CA GLY A 1099 -3.44 66.40 -13.17
C GLY A 1099 -2.69 66.39 -11.84
N VAL A 1100 -2.03 65.28 -11.49
CA VAL A 1100 -1.25 65.12 -10.23
C VAL A 1100 0.25 65.09 -10.51
N ALA A 1101 0.67 64.23 -11.45
CA ALA A 1101 2.07 64.02 -11.83
C ALA A 1101 2.34 64.24 -13.34
N LEU A 1102 1.28 64.21 -14.17
CA LEU A 1102 1.34 64.42 -15.62
C LEU A 1102 0.46 65.62 -16.01
N SER A 1103 0.97 66.50 -16.88
CA SER A 1103 0.17 67.52 -17.55
C SER A 1103 -0.73 66.91 -18.64
N GLU A 1104 -1.75 67.65 -19.08
CA GLU A 1104 -2.65 67.23 -20.18
C GLU A 1104 -1.88 66.83 -21.45
N GLU A 1105 -0.86 67.60 -21.82
CA GLU A 1105 -0.04 67.31 -22.99
C GLU A 1105 0.81 66.03 -22.81
N GLU A 1106 1.38 65.81 -21.62
CA GLU A 1106 2.18 64.61 -21.33
C GLU A 1106 1.34 63.34 -21.25
N TYR A 1107 0.14 63.44 -20.71
CA TYR A 1107 -0.80 62.33 -20.59
C TYR A 1107 -1.27 61.83 -21.96
N GLU A 1108 -1.66 62.73 -22.87
CA GLU A 1108 -2.05 62.36 -24.23
C GLU A 1108 -0.85 61.80 -25.03
N VAL A 1109 0.36 62.32 -24.81
CA VAL A 1109 1.59 61.79 -25.44
C VAL A 1109 1.91 60.38 -24.98
N VAL A 1110 1.76 60.07 -23.69
CA VAL A 1110 2.02 58.71 -23.19
C VAL A 1110 0.90 57.76 -23.62
N ARG A 1111 -0.36 58.20 -23.61
CA ARG A 1111 -1.51 57.40 -24.04
C ARG A 1111 -1.49 57.04 -25.53
N ALA A 1112 -0.92 57.90 -26.38
CA ALA A 1112 -0.82 57.68 -27.83
C ALA A 1112 0.12 56.54 -28.25
N GLU A 1113 0.94 56.01 -27.34
CA GLU A 1113 1.85 54.89 -27.64
C GLU A 1113 1.11 53.56 -27.82
N ALA A 1114 1.55 52.74 -28.77
CA ALA A 1114 0.79 51.58 -29.27
C ALA A 1114 0.70 50.40 -28.29
N THR A 1115 1.67 50.23 -27.39
CA THR A 1115 1.72 49.09 -26.45
C THR A 1115 1.92 49.55 -25.01
N ASN A 1116 1.44 48.78 -24.03
CA ASN A 1116 1.61 49.10 -22.60
C ASN A 1116 3.09 49.23 -22.20
N GLN A 1117 3.99 48.47 -22.83
CA GLN A 1117 5.42 48.61 -22.57
C GLN A 1117 5.97 49.91 -23.14
N ASP A 1118 5.53 50.32 -24.33
CA ASP A 1118 5.91 51.60 -24.92
C ASP A 1118 5.35 52.78 -24.12
N LYS A 1119 4.10 52.67 -23.66
CA LYS A 1119 3.48 53.62 -22.73
C LYS A 1119 4.32 53.76 -21.45
N MET A 1120 4.71 52.65 -20.80
CA MET A 1120 5.54 52.71 -19.59
C MET A 1120 6.96 53.23 -19.87
N ARG A 1121 7.58 52.88 -21.01
CA ARG A 1121 8.89 53.45 -21.41
C ARG A 1121 8.79 54.95 -21.62
N LYS A 1122 7.71 55.40 -22.27
CA LYS A 1122 7.42 56.82 -22.52
C LYS A 1122 7.17 57.56 -21.21
N LEU A 1123 6.37 56.99 -20.31
CA LEU A 1123 6.13 57.50 -18.97
C LEU A 1123 7.45 57.69 -18.20
N PHE A 1124 8.32 56.67 -18.17
CA PHE A 1124 9.63 56.80 -17.54
C PHE A 1124 10.63 57.66 -18.34
N SER A 1125 10.40 57.96 -19.61
CA SER A 1125 11.23 58.92 -20.34
C SER A 1125 11.00 60.35 -19.84
N LEU A 1126 9.78 60.63 -19.37
CA LEU A 1126 9.41 61.87 -18.69
C LEU A 1126 9.96 61.92 -17.25
N SER A 1127 10.37 60.78 -16.65
CA SER A 1127 10.83 60.73 -15.24
C SER A 1127 12.10 61.52 -14.94
N ARG A 1128 12.83 61.99 -15.96
CA ARG A 1128 14.00 62.86 -15.78
C ARG A 1128 13.65 64.24 -15.23
N SER A 1129 12.40 64.70 -15.37
CA SER A 1129 11.91 65.96 -14.77
C SER A 1129 11.18 65.75 -13.43
N TRP A 1130 10.97 64.51 -12.99
CA TRP A 1130 10.20 64.22 -11.77
C TRP A 1130 11.01 64.45 -10.50
N THR A 1131 10.47 65.29 -9.61
CA THR A 1131 10.94 65.42 -8.23
C THR A 1131 10.64 64.15 -7.43
N ARG A 1132 11.28 63.96 -6.28
CA ARG A 1132 11.06 62.78 -5.41
C ARG A 1132 9.59 62.61 -5.03
N ALA A 1133 8.89 63.71 -4.72
CA ALA A 1133 7.46 63.72 -4.43
C ALA A 1133 6.60 63.24 -5.63
N CYS A 1134 6.98 63.60 -6.86
CA CYS A 1134 6.31 63.12 -8.06
C CYS A 1134 6.53 61.61 -8.25
N LYS A 1135 7.74 61.11 -7.95
CA LYS A 1135 8.04 59.67 -7.96
C LYS A 1135 7.28 58.90 -6.86
N ASP A 1136 7.07 59.51 -5.69
CA ASP A 1136 6.25 58.91 -4.63
C ASP A 1136 4.78 58.79 -5.05
N GLN A 1137 4.23 59.79 -5.75
CA GLN A 1137 2.86 59.74 -6.28
C GLN A 1137 2.71 58.66 -7.37
N VAL A 1138 3.69 58.52 -8.25
CA VAL A 1138 3.71 57.45 -9.27
C VAL A 1138 3.84 56.07 -8.62
N TYR A 1139 4.63 55.96 -7.56
CA TYR A 1139 4.72 54.74 -6.76
C TYR A 1139 3.38 54.40 -6.06
N GLN A 1140 2.68 55.37 -5.49
CA GLN A 1140 1.36 55.14 -4.87
C GLN A 1140 0.33 54.71 -5.91
N ALA A 1141 0.28 55.38 -7.06
CA ALA A 1141 -0.63 54.98 -8.14
C ALA A 1141 -0.33 53.56 -8.65
N LEU A 1142 0.94 53.15 -8.70
CA LEU A 1142 1.35 51.78 -9.02
C LEU A 1142 0.98 50.79 -7.91
N LYS A 1143 1.09 51.17 -6.65
CA LYS A 1143 0.70 50.33 -5.51
C LYS A 1143 -0.81 50.07 -5.50
N GLU A 1144 -1.61 51.03 -5.91
CA GLU A 1144 -3.06 50.87 -6.01
C GLU A 1144 -3.49 50.08 -7.24
N THR A 1145 -2.85 50.30 -8.38
CA THR A 1145 -3.23 49.64 -9.65
C THR A 1145 -2.61 48.26 -9.82
N HIS A 1146 -1.41 48.03 -9.27
CA HIS A 1146 -0.64 46.80 -9.38
C HIS A 1146 0.01 46.39 -8.03
N PRO A 1147 -0.79 46.21 -6.96
CA PRO A 1147 -0.28 45.98 -5.59
C PRO A 1147 0.67 44.78 -5.49
N TYR A 1148 0.32 43.67 -6.14
CA TYR A 1148 1.12 42.44 -6.14
C TYR A 1148 2.46 42.57 -6.86
N LEU A 1149 2.54 43.42 -7.90
CA LEU A 1149 3.79 43.67 -8.60
C LEU A 1149 4.73 44.50 -7.72
N ILE A 1150 4.20 45.48 -6.99
CA ILE A 1150 4.99 46.29 -6.06
C ILE A 1150 5.50 45.44 -4.90
N MET A 1151 4.65 44.58 -4.33
CA MET A 1151 5.02 43.66 -3.25
C MET A 1151 6.19 42.75 -3.65
N ASP A 1152 6.09 42.07 -4.80
CA ASP A 1152 7.13 41.18 -5.32
C ASP A 1152 8.45 41.91 -5.66
N LEU A 1153 8.39 43.18 -6.05
CA LEU A 1153 9.58 43.99 -6.33
C LEU A 1153 10.27 44.48 -5.05
N LEU A 1154 9.51 44.76 -3.99
CA LEU A 1154 10.04 45.17 -2.70
C LEU A 1154 10.77 44.01 -2.01
N GLU A 1155 10.19 42.81 -1.99
CA GLU A 1155 10.82 41.59 -1.46
C GLU A 1155 12.20 41.32 -2.09
N LYS A 1156 12.36 41.63 -3.38
CA LYS A 1156 13.61 41.41 -4.13
C LYS A 1156 14.72 42.42 -3.85
N SER A 1157 14.43 43.56 -3.22
CA SER A 1157 15.39 44.65 -3.00
C SER A 1157 16.24 44.54 -1.72
N GLY A 1158 15.96 43.50 -0.90
CA GLY A 1158 16.70 43.03 0.28
C GLY A 1158 17.88 43.86 0.80
N ARG A 1159 17.59 44.84 1.65
CA ARG A 1159 18.48 45.23 2.76
C ARG A 1159 17.65 45.29 4.04
N ILE A 1160 17.62 44.19 4.78
CA ILE A 1160 17.44 44.22 6.23
C ILE A 1160 18.54 43.32 6.80
N SER A 1161 19.65 43.95 7.16
CA SER A 1161 20.60 43.43 8.15
C SER A 1161 20.10 43.79 9.55
N VAL A 1162 20.57 43.01 10.53
CA VAL A 1162 20.88 43.33 11.95
C VAL A 1162 20.33 42.16 12.78
N GLY A 1163 21.10 41.33 13.50
CA GLY A 1163 22.40 41.57 14.13
C GLY A 1163 22.18 41.99 15.58
N SER A 1164 22.54 41.12 16.51
CA SER A 1164 22.34 41.14 17.99
C SER A 1164 20.94 40.80 18.47
#